data_AF-A0A3Q0IPZ0-F1
#
_entry.id   AF-A0A3Q0IPZ0-F1
#
_cell.length_a   1.000
_cell.length_b   1.000
_cell.length_c   1.000
_cell.angle_alpha   90.00
_cell.angle_beta   90.00
_cell.angle_gamma   90.00
#
_symmetry.space_group_name_H-M   'P 1'
#
loop_
_entity.id
_entity.type
_entity.pdbx_description
1 polymer ?
#
loop_
_entity_poly.entity_id
_entity_poly.type
_entity_poly.pdbx_seq_one_letter_code
_entity_poly.pdbx_strand_id
1 'polypeptide(L)'
;MKQMPDQTPIDLTEKILLKREIEKINWEDSNAVVVTCADGSQYSAEKVLITVSLGVLKSKSDLFVPPLPPKKTNAIEGLFIGTVDKIFLKFAEKWWPDGNLGFNFFWTKEDENTLFREIGGVNGKPWLVDAFGFYLTTEDPLTFLGWVTGPSARYMETLTDEQVQIDVMKLFRHFLGSNYTIPEPVRCLKSNWGTHNYFKGSYSSRSLITEKLNTSAGDLAAPVTNEKGKPVLLFAGEATSDHHYSTVHGAIETGWREADRLLKSESHSRFENRVRFILCVSPRYSSCIAKDVVIVGAGMAGIGAALTFLQNGVTNFVLLEGTESILPEKHCMRNISPPHMVLICQEQSKFQIIDNSCTSLYNLSAKAWGQYEFCGGDDYINLTQGFSSVIDTMEKQIPSHLIRYQCPVEQILWRDSNDQVNDLCNGDTIDGNSIEKDTFTNGIGEEVEEIIVKCEDGTIYRTKHVVVTASLGYLKENQNRLFVPRLPQHWSQAISSMGFSSITKIFLVYDRPWWSAQDEGFQFIWSGPDPSFDPWLREITGFDILTTVPNVLLGWLGGSWAEEVEGMTEEEIGAECTRLLRHFTRQEVPRPVRVVRSSWSSNKYIRGAYSHTTTLCDELGITTHNLTKPVPLKQRNGIYFAGEALHEKYFSTTHGAYLSGAEQAEKILHELRVEPS
;
A
#
# COMPACT_ATOMS: atom_id res chain seq x y z
N MET A 1 -10.18 -2.05 24.39
CA MET A 1 -8.94 -2.35 25.15
C MET A 1 -9.32 -3.33 26.24
N LYS A 2 -8.73 -4.54 26.24
CA LYS A 2 -8.80 -5.40 27.44
C LYS A 2 -8.10 -4.65 28.56
N GLN A 3 -8.72 -4.59 29.73
CA GLN A 3 -8.14 -4.03 30.95
C GLN A 3 -6.76 -4.68 31.16
N MET A 4 -5.70 -3.89 31.35
CA MET A 4 -4.42 -4.49 31.72
C MET A 4 -4.64 -5.24 33.05
N PRO A 5 -4.29 -6.53 33.13
CA PRO A 5 -4.39 -7.26 34.39
C PRO A 5 -3.60 -6.51 35.47
N ASP A 6 -4.11 -6.53 36.71
CA ASP A 6 -3.50 -5.97 37.93
C ASP A 6 -3.56 -4.45 38.15
N GLN A 7 -4.37 -3.69 37.39
CA GLN A 7 -4.64 -2.29 37.73
C GLN A 7 -5.85 -2.14 38.66
N THR A 8 -5.62 -1.69 39.89
CA THR A 8 -6.69 -1.17 40.75
C THR A 8 -7.29 0.07 40.09
N PRO A 9 -8.62 0.18 39.92
CA PRO A 9 -9.24 1.39 39.39
C PRO A 9 -8.89 2.59 40.26
N ILE A 10 -8.27 3.61 39.68
CA ILE A 10 -7.96 4.86 40.35
C ILE A 10 -8.97 5.90 39.90
N ASP A 11 -9.67 6.49 40.86
CA ASP A 11 -10.64 7.55 40.59
C ASP A 11 -9.94 8.90 40.38
N LEU A 12 -10.14 9.47 39.18
CA LEU A 12 -9.63 10.79 38.80
C LEU A 12 -10.71 11.88 38.84
N THR A 13 -11.94 11.56 39.23
CA THR A 13 -13.10 12.45 39.08
C THR A 13 -12.89 13.81 39.74
N GLU A 14 -12.32 13.84 40.96
CA GLU A 14 -12.04 15.10 41.67
C GLU A 14 -10.79 15.85 41.16
N LYS A 15 -9.96 15.19 40.33
CA LYS A 15 -8.73 15.78 39.78
C LYS A 15 -8.96 16.45 38.43
N ILE A 16 -10.03 16.08 37.71
CA ILE A 16 -10.30 16.56 36.36
C ILE A 16 -11.33 17.69 36.41
N LEU A 17 -10.90 18.89 36.05
CA LEU A 17 -11.75 20.07 35.97
C LEU A 17 -12.14 20.31 34.51
N LEU A 18 -13.39 19.99 34.20
CA LEU A 18 -14.01 20.19 32.89
C LEU A 18 -14.39 21.67 32.66
N LYS A 19 -14.63 22.04 31.41
CA LYS A 19 -14.97 23.40 30.97
C LYS A 19 -13.94 24.45 31.40
N ARG A 20 -12.67 24.06 31.49
CA ARG A 20 -11.52 24.94 31.79
C ARG A 20 -10.71 25.16 30.51
N GLU A 21 -11.23 25.99 29.61
CA GLU A 21 -10.48 26.40 28.43
C GLU A 21 -9.27 27.22 28.86
N ILE A 22 -8.07 26.81 28.45
CA ILE A 22 -6.84 27.55 28.72
C ILE A 22 -6.68 28.69 27.71
N GLU A 23 -6.46 29.89 28.24
CA GLU A 23 -6.18 31.10 27.46
C GLU A 23 -4.68 31.35 27.36
N LYS A 24 -3.94 31.28 28.48
CA LYS A 24 -2.50 31.57 28.52
C LYS A 24 -1.74 30.72 29.53
N ILE A 25 -0.49 30.40 29.20
CA ILE A 25 0.49 29.71 30.05
C ILE A 25 1.70 30.63 30.19
N ASN A 26 1.81 31.30 31.34
CA ASN A 26 2.93 32.18 31.66
C ASN A 26 4.02 31.40 32.42
N TRP A 27 5.19 31.24 31.81
CA TRP A 27 6.36 30.55 32.35
C TRP A 27 7.60 31.46 32.42
N GLU A 28 7.41 32.79 32.38
CA GLU A 28 8.49 33.79 32.52
C GLU A 28 9.13 33.76 33.91
N ASP A 29 8.34 33.54 34.96
CA ASP A 29 8.86 33.42 36.32
C ASP A 29 9.59 32.07 36.50
N SER A 30 10.87 32.15 36.86
CA SER A 30 11.70 30.97 37.13
C SER A 30 11.19 30.10 38.30
N ASN A 31 10.32 30.62 39.16
CA ASN A 31 9.83 29.92 40.34
C ASN A 31 8.53 29.14 40.09
N ALA A 32 7.60 29.67 39.28
CA ALA A 32 6.33 29.01 39.00
C ALA A 32 5.77 29.39 37.62
N VAL A 33 5.02 28.44 37.05
CA VAL A 33 4.24 28.62 35.83
C VAL A 33 2.79 28.91 36.24
N VAL A 34 2.18 29.93 35.63
CA VAL A 34 0.79 30.32 35.84
C VAL A 34 -0.05 29.97 34.62
N VAL A 35 -1.05 29.12 34.81
CA VAL A 35 -2.04 28.73 33.81
C VAL A 35 -3.31 29.53 34.04
N THR A 36 -3.72 30.34 33.05
CA THR A 36 -4.94 31.16 33.08
C THR A 36 -5.99 30.57 32.17
N CYS A 37 -7.18 30.32 32.72
CA CYS A 37 -8.35 29.86 31.99
C CYS A 37 -9.18 31.05 31.47
N ALA A 38 -9.97 30.83 30.41
CA ALA A 38 -10.83 31.84 29.80
C ALA A 38 -11.93 32.37 30.73
N ASP A 39 -12.31 31.62 31.76
CA ASP A 39 -13.23 32.05 32.82
C ASP A 39 -12.57 32.92 33.91
N GLY A 40 -11.28 33.23 33.76
CA GLY A 40 -10.48 34.00 34.70
C GLY A 40 -9.89 33.21 35.86
N SER A 41 -10.16 31.90 35.97
CA SER A 41 -9.51 31.04 36.98
C SER A 41 -8.02 30.86 36.68
N GLN A 42 -7.21 30.78 37.74
CA GLN A 42 -5.75 30.67 37.63
C GLN A 42 -5.19 29.56 38.50
N TYR A 43 -4.24 28.82 37.95
CA TYR A 43 -3.53 27.73 38.62
C TYR A 43 -2.03 28.00 38.53
N SER A 44 -1.32 27.91 39.65
CA SER A 44 0.13 28.08 39.71
C SER A 44 0.78 26.74 40.07
N ALA A 45 1.82 26.35 39.35
CA ALA A 45 2.60 25.15 39.63
C ALA A 45 4.07 25.30 39.27
N GLU A 46 4.93 24.51 39.89
CA GLU A 46 6.36 24.50 39.55
C GLU A 46 6.61 23.99 38.12
N LYS A 47 5.77 23.07 37.66
CA LYS A 47 5.89 22.40 36.36
C LYS A 47 4.51 22.17 35.75
N VAL A 48 4.42 22.32 34.44
CA VAL A 48 3.19 22.09 33.68
C VAL A 48 3.42 21.02 32.62
N LEU A 49 2.55 20.01 32.61
CA LEU A 49 2.51 18.99 31.57
C LEU A 49 1.45 19.34 30.53
N ILE A 50 1.89 19.57 29.30
CA ILE A 50 1.07 19.93 28.16
C ILE A 50 0.68 18.66 27.40
N THR A 51 -0.62 18.40 27.29
CA THR A 51 -1.18 17.23 26.58
C THR A 51 -2.21 17.59 25.51
N VAL A 52 -2.24 18.86 25.13
CA VAL A 52 -3.15 19.38 24.10
C VAL A 52 -2.77 18.85 22.71
N SER A 53 -3.75 18.72 21.83
CA SER A 53 -3.55 18.28 20.44
C SER A 53 -2.54 19.17 19.69
N LEU A 54 -1.75 18.56 18.80
CA LEU A 54 -0.87 19.28 17.88
C LEU A 54 -1.63 20.32 17.05
N GLY A 55 -2.87 20.04 16.66
CA GLY A 55 -3.73 21.00 15.95
C GLY A 55 -3.99 22.27 16.76
N VAL A 56 -4.20 22.14 18.07
CA VAL A 56 -4.39 23.28 18.97
C VAL A 56 -3.08 24.07 19.11
N LEU A 57 -1.95 23.39 19.31
CA LEU A 57 -0.61 24.03 19.40
C LEU A 57 -0.29 24.85 18.14
N LYS A 58 -0.67 24.34 16.95
CA LYS A 58 -0.52 25.06 15.69
C LYS A 58 -1.43 26.28 15.58
N SER A 59 -2.64 26.19 16.11
CA SER A 59 -3.67 27.25 15.98
C SER A 59 -3.52 28.40 17.00
N LYS A 60 -2.94 28.14 18.18
CA LYS A 60 -2.79 29.11 19.27
C LYS A 60 -1.31 29.37 19.57
N SER A 61 -0.63 30.09 18.68
CA SER A 61 0.80 30.41 18.82
C SER A 61 1.09 31.35 20.00
N ASP A 62 0.08 32.07 20.48
CA ASP A 62 0.13 33.00 21.62
C ASP A 62 -0.21 32.34 22.97
N LEU A 63 -0.42 31.02 23.00
CA LEU A 63 -0.73 30.27 24.22
C LEU A 63 0.38 30.37 25.28
N PHE A 64 1.64 30.56 24.87
CA PHE A 64 2.81 30.56 25.75
C PHE A 64 3.41 31.96 25.89
N VAL A 65 3.69 32.36 27.13
CA VAL A 65 4.37 33.61 27.46
C VAL A 65 5.53 33.32 28.42
N PRO A 66 6.80 33.53 28.03
CA PRO A 66 7.26 33.96 26.71
C PRO A 66 7.02 32.90 25.60
N PRO A 67 7.23 33.24 24.32
CA PRO A 67 7.14 32.27 23.23
C PRO A 67 8.09 31.07 23.40
N LEU A 68 7.70 29.91 22.85
CA LEU A 68 8.51 28.70 22.92
C LEU A 68 9.83 28.81 22.11
N PRO A 69 10.89 28.07 22.49
CA PRO A 69 12.16 28.10 21.76
C PRO A 69 12.04 27.66 20.28
N PRO A 70 12.91 28.14 19.38
CA PRO A 70 12.82 27.90 17.94
C PRO A 70 12.72 26.42 17.53
N LYS A 71 13.47 25.52 18.16
CA LYS A 71 13.37 24.08 17.86
C LYS A 71 11.97 23.52 18.10
N LYS A 72 11.31 23.99 19.16
CA LYS A 72 9.98 23.54 19.52
C LYS A 72 8.91 24.17 18.64
N THR A 73 9.03 25.45 18.29
CA THR A 73 8.13 26.08 17.31
C THR A 73 8.28 25.44 15.94
N ASN A 74 9.51 25.11 15.51
CA ASN A 74 9.76 24.38 14.27
C ASN A 74 9.14 22.98 14.30
N ALA A 75 9.18 22.28 15.43
CA ALA A 75 8.52 20.98 15.57
C ALA A 75 6.99 21.11 15.46
N ILE A 76 6.39 22.10 16.14
CA ILE A 76 4.95 22.40 16.06
C ILE A 76 4.56 22.74 14.61
N GLU A 77 5.36 23.52 13.89
CA GLU A 77 5.11 23.88 12.49
C GLU A 77 5.33 22.69 11.54
N GLY A 78 6.44 21.98 11.71
CA GLY A 78 6.92 20.95 10.80
C GLY A 78 6.13 19.65 10.84
N LEU A 79 5.67 19.22 12.01
CA LEU A 79 4.81 18.03 12.12
C LEU A 79 3.46 18.31 11.45
N PHE A 80 2.90 17.35 10.72
CA PHE A 80 1.61 17.49 10.05
C PHE A 80 0.48 17.05 10.97
N ILE A 81 -0.70 17.68 10.85
CA ILE A 81 -1.94 17.23 11.48
C ILE A 81 -3.01 17.08 10.38
N GLY A 82 -3.44 15.85 10.14
CA GLY A 82 -4.47 15.51 9.18
C GLY A 82 -5.88 15.60 9.77
N THR A 83 -6.88 15.64 8.89
CA THR A 83 -8.30 15.51 9.26
C THR A 83 -8.85 14.23 8.66
N VAL A 84 -9.49 13.44 9.51
CA VAL A 84 -10.22 12.24 9.13
C VAL A 84 -11.46 12.20 9.99
N ASP A 85 -12.61 12.19 9.33
CA ASP A 85 -13.91 12.14 9.96
C ASP A 85 -14.61 10.81 9.73
N LYS A 86 -15.62 10.58 10.57
CA LYS A 86 -16.42 9.38 10.63
C LYS A 86 -17.85 9.71 10.26
N ILE A 87 -18.50 8.78 9.58
CA ILE A 87 -19.93 8.80 9.32
C ILE A 87 -20.53 7.53 9.91
N PHE A 88 -21.51 7.65 10.80
CA PHE A 88 -22.26 6.52 11.34
C PHE A 88 -23.62 6.45 10.67
N LEU A 89 -23.90 5.34 10.00
CA LEU A 89 -25.18 5.08 9.35
C LEU A 89 -25.83 3.87 10.00
N LYS A 90 -26.87 4.12 10.80
CA LYS A 90 -27.63 3.07 11.47
C LYS A 90 -28.87 2.73 10.66
N PHE A 91 -29.09 1.45 10.40
CA PHE A 91 -30.29 0.94 9.73
C PHE A 91 -31.26 0.31 10.73
N ALA A 92 -32.55 0.29 10.38
CA ALA A 92 -33.58 -0.39 11.17
C ALA A 92 -33.41 -1.92 11.12
N GLU A 93 -32.95 -2.42 9.97
CA GLU A 93 -32.80 -3.84 9.69
C GLU A 93 -31.61 -4.09 8.76
N LYS A 94 -31.15 -5.34 8.77
CA LYS A 94 -30.05 -5.79 7.92
C LYS A 94 -30.54 -6.02 6.50
N TRP A 95 -29.89 -5.39 5.51
CA TRP A 95 -30.19 -5.54 4.08
C TRP A 95 -29.04 -6.15 3.26
N TRP A 96 -27.88 -6.38 3.88
CA TRP A 96 -26.67 -6.96 3.29
C TRP A 96 -26.53 -8.46 3.67
N PRO A 97 -25.70 -9.26 2.98
CA PRO A 97 -25.56 -10.69 3.26
C PRO A 97 -24.80 -10.98 4.57
N ASP A 98 -24.94 -12.22 5.06
CA ASP A 98 -24.10 -12.76 6.15
C ASP A 98 -22.62 -12.82 5.75
N GLY A 99 -21.73 -12.63 6.72
CA GLY A 99 -20.28 -12.60 6.50
C GLY A 99 -19.72 -11.32 5.89
N ASN A 100 -20.58 -10.39 5.43
CA ASN A 100 -20.13 -9.09 4.94
C ASN A 100 -19.63 -8.21 6.10
N LEU A 101 -18.42 -7.64 5.96
CA LEU A 101 -17.78 -6.77 6.95
C LEU A 101 -17.87 -5.27 6.59
N GLY A 102 -18.23 -4.94 5.34
CA GLY A 102 -18.23 -3.58 4.85
C GLY A 102 -18.22 -3.47 3.33
N PHE A 103 -18.24 -2.23 2.85
CA PHE A 103 -18.19 -1.89 1.43
C PHE A 103 -17.07 -0.89 1.18
N ASN A 104 -16.31 -1.14 0.12
CA ASN A 104 -15.35 -0.20 -0.45
C ASN A 104 -15.82 0.21 -1.84
N PHE A 105 -15.51 1.44 -2.24
CA PHE A 105 -15.93 1.99 -3.52
C PHE A 105 -14.69 2.25 -4.38
N PHE A 106 -14.63 1.58 -5.53
CA PHE A 106 -13.54 1.75 -6.49
C PHE A 106 -14.00 2.70 -7.58
N TRP A 107 -13.32 3.83 -7.68
CA TRP A 107 -13.63 4.88 -8.64
C TRP A 107 -12.74 4.75 -9.87
N THR A 108 -13.32 4.80 -11.07
CA THR A 108 -12.52 5.07 -12.26
C THR A 108 -12.17 6.55 -12.34
N LYS A 109 -11.15 6.90 -13.13
CA LYS A 109 -10.80 8.31 -13.37
C LYS A 109 -11.93 9.06 -14.06
N GLU A 110 -12.76 8.37 -14.86
CA GLU A 110 -13.96 8.96 -15.42
C GLU A 110 -14.98 9.25 -14.33
N ASP A 111 -15.27 8.28 -13.46
CA ASP A 111 -16.22 8.42 -12.35
C ASP A 111 -15.89 9.59 -11.43
N GLU A 112 -14.63 9.71 -11.00
CA GLU A 112 -14.16 10.83 -10.17
C GLU A 112 -14.45 12.19 -10.81
N ASN A 113 -14.42 12.23 -12.14
CA ASN A 113 -14.61 13.44 -12.90
C ASN A 113 -16.07 13.65 -13.29
N THR A 114 -16.92 12.63 -13.45
CA THR A 114 -18.25 12.75 -14.08
C THR A 114 -19.40 12.52 -13.10
N LEU A 115 -19.23 11.66 -12.11
CA LEU A 115 -20.30 11.30 -11.17
C LEU A 115 -20.43 12.33 -10.06
N PHE A 116 -21.67 12.49 -9.59
CA PHE A 116 -22.02 13.32 -8.43
C PHE A 116 -21.54 14.77 -8.50
N ARG A 117 -21.31 15.34 -9.70
CA ARG A 117 -20.89 16.75 -9.86
C ARG A 117 -21.86 17.75 -9.24
N GLU A 118 -23.12 17.36 -9.08
CA GLU A 118 -24.12 18.18 -8.40
C GLU A 118 -23.91 18.24 -6.88
N ILE A 119 -23.12 17.30 -6.33
CA ILE A 119 -22.69 17.30 -4.93
C ILE A 119 -21.44 18.18 -4.83
N GLY A 120 -21.48 19.13 -3.91
CA GLY A 120 -20.34 20.02 -3.68
C GLY A 120 -19.11 19.25 -3.18
N GLY A 121 -17.96 19.92 -3.17
CA GLY A 121 -16.73 19.32 -2.68
C GLY A 121 -15.53 20.23 -2.83
N VAL A 122 -14.36 19.64 -3.01
CA VAL A 122 -13.08 20.36 -2.98
C VAL A 122 -12.39 20.24 -4.33
N ASN A 123 -11.84 21.36 -4.83
CA ASN A 123 -11.10 21.42 -6.10
C ASN A 123 -11.90 20.89 -7.31
N GLY A 124 -13.22 21.10 -7.33
CA GLY A 124 -14.10 20.67 -8.42
C GLY A 124 -14.43 19.18 -8.44
N LYS A 125 -14.01 18.41 -7.41
CA LYS A 125 -14.42 17.02 -7.20
C LYS A 125 -15.46 16.90 -6.09
N PRO A 126 -16.45 16.00 -6.19
CA PRO A 126 -17.40 15.72 -5.11
C PRO A 126 -16.67 15.21 -3.87
N TRP A 127 -17.12 15.62 -2.68
CA TRP A 127 -16.45 15.22 -1.43
C TRP A 127 -16.50 13.69 -1.17
N LEU A 128 -17.49 13.00 -1.75
CA LEU A 128 -17.69 11.55 -1.61
C LEU A 128 -16.54 10.72 -2.21
N VAL A 129 -15.75 11.27 -3.13
CA VAL A 129 -14.61 10.58 -3.74
C VAL A 129 -13.56 10.21 -2.68
N ASP A 130 -13.45 11.00 -1.61
CA ASP A 130 -12.53 10.75 -0.50
C ASP A 130 -13.17 9.93 0.64
N ALA A 131 -14.38 9.39 0.44
CA ALA A 131 -14.98 8.41 1.34
C ALA A 131 -14.37 7.03 1.08
N PHE A 132 -13.53 6.56 2.00
CA PHE A 132 -12.71 5.35 1.83
C PHE A 132 -13.56 4.07 1.75
N GLY A 133 -14.55 3.95 2.64
CA GLY A 133 -15.39 2.76 2.75
C GLY A 133 -16.20 2.77 4.05
N PHE A 134 -17.17 1.86 4.12
CA PHE A 134 -18.14 1.76 5.20
C PHE A 134 -18.13 0.36 5.79
N TYR A 135 -17.87 0.23 7.09
CA TYR A 135 -17.64 -1.06 7.75
C TYR A 135 -18.57 -1.27 8.93
N LEU A 136 -18.99 -2.51 9.17
CA LEU A 136 -19.85 -2.81 10.31
C LEU A 136 -19.11 -2.56 11.62
N THR A 137 -19.81 -1.96 12.58
CA THR A 137 -19.27 -1.82 13.94
C THR A 137 -19.46 -3.10 14.74
N THR A 138 -18.51 -3.43 15.61
CA THR A 138 -18.58 -4.64 16.45
C THR A 138 -19.61 -4.53 17.57
N GLU A 139 -19.91 -3.31 18.02
CA GLU A 139 -20.82 -3.05 19.15
C GLU A 139 -22.29 -2.91 18.70
N ASP A 140 -22.54 -2.43 17.48
CA ASP A 140 -23.88 -2.34 16.87
C ASP A 140 -23.85 -2.92 15.45
N PRO A 141 -24.32 -4.17 15.26
CA PRO A 141 -24.22 -4.88 13.98
C PRO A 141 -25.15 -4.32 12.90
N LEU A 142 -25.97 -3.31 13.20
CA LEU A 142 -26.83 -2.59 12.24
C LEU A 142 -26.29 -1.21 11.86
N THR A 143 -25.07 -0.88 12.30
CA THR A 143 -24.44 0.41 12.05
C THR A 143 -23.19 0.25 11.20
N PHE A 144 -23.15 0.99 10.09
CA PHE A 144 -21.93 1.18 9.30
C PHE A 144 -21.16 2.40 9.78
N LEU A 145 -19.84 2.27 9.83
CA LEU A 145 -18.86 3.32 10.06
C LEU A 145 -18.13 3.62 8.75
N GLY A 146 -18.42 4.78 8.17
CA GLY A 146 -17.72 5.38 7.04
C GLY A 146 -16.53 6.23 7.47
N TRP A 147 -15.51 6.29 6.64
CA TRP A 147 -14.33 7.13 6.84
C TRP A 147 -14.16 8.11 5.69
N VAL A 148 -13.95 9.39 6.00
CA VAL A 148 -13.70 10.45 5.03
C VAL A 148 -12.42 11.17 5.42
N THR A 149 -11.56 11.47 4.45
CA THR A 149 -10.22 12.02 4.75
C THR A 149 -9.97 13.37 4.09
N GLY A 150 -8.97 14.09 4.63
CA GLY A 150 -8.39 15.25 3.98
C GLY A 150 -9.34 16.45 3.85
N PRO A 151 -9.21 17.25 2.77
CA PRO A 151 -10.05 18.42 2.55
C PRO A 151 -11.55 18.09 2.44
N SER A 152 -11.92 16.94 1.88
CA SER A 152 -13.31 16.52 1.76
C SER A 152 -13.94 16.23 3.12
N ALA A 153 -13.18 15.71 4.09
CA ALA A 153 -13.63 15.60 5.48
C ALA A 153 -13.99 16.99 6.03
N ARG A 154 -13.10 17.98 5.89
CA ARG A 154 -13.37 19.37 6.31
C ARG A 154 -14.55 20.00 5.59
N TYR A 155 -14.74 19.69 4.32
CA TYR A 155 -15.93 20.14 3.57
C TYR A 155 -17.20 19.50 4.14
N MET A 156 -17.20 18.19 4.36
CA MET A 156 -18.31 17.45 4.97
C MET A 156 -18.67 17.98 6.37
N GLU A 157 -17.70 18.45 7.16
CA GLU A 157 -17.97 19.08 8.45
C GLU A 157 -18.89 20.31 8.34
N THR A 158 -18.89 21.02 7.20
CA THR A 158 -19.76 22.19 6.95
C THR A 158 -21.21 21.84 6.61
N LEU A 159 -21.47 20.58 6.26
CA LEU A 159 -22.80 20.08 5.91
C LEU A 159 -23.60 19.72 7.17
N THR A 160 -24.92 19.58 7.04
CA THR A 160 -25.76 18.99 8.10
C THR A 160 -25.72 17.45 8.01
N ASP A 161 -26.07 16.77 9.10
CA ASP A 161 -26.10 15.30 9.14
C ASP A 161 -27.09 14.73 8.10
N GLU A 162 -28.19 15.43 7.84
CA GLU A 162 -29.19 15.07 6.83
C GLU A 162 -28.61 15.17 5.42
N GLN A 163 -27.85 16.23 5.12
CA GLN A 163 -27.22 16.37 3.80
C GLN A 163 -26.16 15.28 3.58
N VAL A 164 -25.35 14.98 4.61
CA VAL A 164 -24.38 13.88 4.56
C VAL A 164 -25.07 12.54 4.33
N GLN A 165 -26.21 12.30 5.00
CA GLN A 165 -27.01 11.10 4.77
C GLN A 165 -27.46 11.01 3.31
N ILE A 166 -28.04 12.08 2.75
CA ILE A 166 -28.52 12.10 1.36
C ILE A 166 -27.38 11.77 0.38
N ASP A 167 -26.22 12.42 0.55
CA ASP A 167 -25.07 12.24 -0.32
C ASP A 167 -24.51 10.80 -0.24
N VAL A 168 -24.35 10.26 0.97
CA VAL A 168 -23.86 8.88 1.13
C VAL A 168 -24.87 7.84 0.63
N MET A 169 -26.17 8.09 0.77
CA MET A 169 -27.17 7.17 0.23
C MET A 169 -27.20 7.16 -1.31
N LYS A 170 -26.83 8.28 -1.96
CA LYS A 170 -26.58 8.28 -3.42
C LYS A 170 -25.39 7.39 -3.78
N LEU A 171 -24.30 7.48 -3.01
CA LEU A 171 -23.11 6.64 -3.19
C LEU A 171 -23.46 5.14 -3.07
N PHE A 172 -24.14 4.76 -1.99
CA PHE A 172 -24.56 3.38 -1.74
C PHE A 172 -25.44 2.86 -2.89
N ARG A 173 -26.45 3.62 -3.29
CA ARG A 173 -27.37 3.22 -4.36
C ARG A 173 -26.69 3.10 -5.71
N HIS A 174 -25.71 3.95 -6.00
CA HIS A 174 -24.96 3.89 -7.24
C HIS A 174 -24.11 2.61 -7.32
N PHE A 175 -23.28 2.34 -6.32
CA PHE A 175 -22.34 1.21 -6.35
C PHE A 175 -22.98 -0.13 -6.00
N LEU A 176 -24.02 -0.14 -5.17
CA LEU A 176 -24.58 -1.35 -4.58
C LEU A 176 -26.02 -1.62 -5.04
N GLY A 177 -26.72 -0.63 -5.61
CA GLY A 177 -28.14 -0.72 -5.93
C GLY A 177 -28.52 -1.73 -7.01
N SER A 178 -27.57 -2.18 -7.83
CA SER A 178 -27.79 -3.28 -8.78
C SER A 178 -27.94 -4.64 -8.10
N ASN A 179 -27.37 -4.80 -6.91
CA ASN A 179 -27.33 -6.05 -6.16
C ASN A 179 -28.25 -6.04 -4.92
N TYR A 180 -28.61 -4.85 -4.42
CA TYR A 180 -29.34 -4.71 -3.16
C TYR A 180 -30.44 -3.64 -3.22
N THR A 181 -31.54 -3.91 -2.52
CA THR A 181 -32.55 -2.89 -2.19
C THR A 181 -32.18 -2.20 -0.89
N ILE A 182 -31.67 -0.98 -0.98
CA ILE A 182 -31.07 -0.27 0.17
C ILE A 182 -32.10 0.68 0.82
N PRO A 183 -32.56 0.40 2.06
CA PRO A 183 -33.50 1.27 2.78
C PRO A 183 -32.83 2.56 3.24
N GLU A 184 -33.63 3.54 3.68
CA GLU A 184 -33.08 4.73 4.36
C GLU A 184 -32.58 4.34 5.77
N PRO A 185 -31.46 4.92 6.24
CA PRO A 185 -30.99 4.73 7.60
C PRO A 185 -31.92 5.46 8.59
N VAL A 186 -32.04 4.93 9.80
CA VAL A 186 -32.80 5.56 10.89
C VAL A 186 -32.00 6.66 11.61
N ARG A 187 -30.68 6.69 11.41
CA ARG A 187 -29.80 7.71 11.98
C ARG A 187 -28.52 7.84 11.18
N CYS A 188 -28.14 9.09 10.92
CA CYS A 188 -26.83 9.47 10.41
C CYS A 188 -26.15 10.38 11.46
N LEU A 189 -24.86 10.16 11.74
CA LEU A 189 -24.04 11.08 12.55
C LEU A 189 -22.69 11.27 11.86
N LYS A 190 -22.11 12.47 11.98
CA LYS A 190 -20.73 12.72 11.53
C LYS A 190 -19.87 13.31 12.62
N SER A 191 -18.57 13.04 12.56
CA SER A 191 -17.60 13.75 13.39
C SER A 191 -17.17 15.08 12.76
N ASN A 192 -16.54 15.94 13.57
CA ASN A 192 -16.04 17.25 13.17
C ASN A 192 -14.66 17.58 13.77
N TRP A 193 -13.72 16.64 13.71
CA TRP A 193 -12.43 16.75 14.40
C TRP A 193 -11.59 17.96 13.94
N GLY A 194 -11.68 18.31 12.66
CA GLY A 194 -10.95 19.40 12.02
C GLY A 194 -11.39 20.78 12.48
N THR A 195 -12.70 21.03 12.57
CA THR A 195 -13.25 22.32 13.02
C THR A 195 -13.35 22.43 14.54
N HIS A 196 -13.42 21.30 15.26
CA HIS A 196 -13.56 21.29 16.72
C HIS A 196 -12.43 22.06 17.43
N ASN A 197 -12.81 22.98 18.32
CA ASN A 197 -11.90 23.96 18.92
C ASN A 197 -10.78 23.36 19.78
N TYR A 198 -11.03 22.18 20.36
CA TYR A 198 -10.09 21.52 21.29
C TYR A 198 -9.27 20.39 20.65
N PHE A 199 -9.46 20.12 19.35
CA PHE A 199 -8.71 19.08 18.63
C PHE A 199 -7.99 19.64 17.40
N LYS A 200 -8.72 20.40 16.54
CA LYS A 200 -8.21 21.03 15.31
C LYS A 200 -7.51 20.06 14.35
N GLY A 201 -7.99 18.82 14.30
CA GLY A 201 -7.43 17.72 13.53
C GLY A 201 -7.61 16.37 14.22
N SER A 202 -7.19 15.31 13.54
CA SER A 202 -7.39 13.93 13.98
C SER A 202 -6.08 13.20 14.26
N TYR A 203 -5.09 13.34 13.37
CA TYR A 203 -3.91 12.45 13.33
C TYR A 203 -2.63 13.21 13.02
N SER A 204 -1.60 13.07 13.86
CA SER A 204 -0.29 13.67 13.60
C SER A 204 0.63 12.77 12.78
N SER A 205 1.48 13.36 11.95
CA SER A 205 2.46 12.61 11.16
C SER A 205 3.70 13.45 10.86
N ARG A 206 4.79 12.77 10.51
CA ARG A 206 6.00 13.42 9.99
C ARG A 206 5.73 13.95 8.59
N SER A 207 6.34 15.09 8.24
CA SER A 207 6.12 15.73 6.94
C SER A 207 7.37 16.14 6.18
N LEU A 208 7.23 16.49 4.89
CA LEU A 208 8.35 17.06 4.13
C LEU A 208 8.82 18.39 4.73
N ILE A 209 7.92 19.11 5.42
CA ILE A 209 8.27 20.31 6.19
C ILE A 209 9.08 19.91 7.43
N THR A 210 8.79 18.77 8.06
CA THR A 210 9.60 18.22 9.16
C THR A 210 11.06 18.02 8.72
N GLU A 211 11.27 17.41 7.55
CA GLU A 211 12.62 17.26 6.97
C GLU A 211 13.27 18.60 6.67
N LYS A 212 12.54 19.50 5.99
CA LYS A 212 13.05 20.81 5.60
C LYS A 212 13.49 21.65 6.80
N LEU A 213 12.76 21.57 7.91
CA LEU A 213 13.07 22.29 9.14
C LEU A 213 14.08 21.56 10.04
N ASN A 214 14.56 20.38 9.63
CA ASN A 214 15.46 19.52 10.40
C ASN A 214 14.97 19.32 11.85
N THR A 215 13.72 18.86 11.98
CA THR A 215 13.06 18.66 13.27
C THR A 215 12.36 17.31 13.35
N SER A 216 11.76 16.98 14.50
CA SER A 216 11.17 15.67 14.77
C SER A 216 10.15 15.71 15.92
N ALA A 217 9.42 14.62 16.11
CA ALA A 217 8.60 14.39 17.31
C ALA A 217 9.43 14.47 18.61
N GLY A 218 10.73 14.12 18.55
CA GLY A 218 11.66 14.26 19.68
C GLY A 218 11.88 15.71 20.11
N ASP A 219 11.95 16.64 19.16
CA ASP A 219 12.03 18.08 19.49
C ASP A 219 10.74 18.59 20.13
N LEU A 220 9.58 18.06 19.71
CA LEU A 220 8.30 18.34 20.37
C LEU A 220 8.20 17.66 21.75
N ALA A 221 8.87 16.54 21.98
CA ALA A 221 8.90 15.87 23.27
C ALA A 221 9.85 16.53 24.28
N ALA A 222 10.89 17.24 23.80
CA ALA A 222 11.92 17.82 24.65
C ALA A 222 11.34 18.84 25.66
N PRO A 223 11.64 18.73 26.97
CA PRO A 223 11.17 19.70 27.95
C PRO A 223 11.73 21.11 27.70
N VAL A 224 10.94 22.13 28.04
CA VAL A 224 11.40 23.52 28.06
C VAL A 224 11.91 23.84 29.46
N THR A 225 13.11 24.41 29.52
CA THR A 225 13.77 24.78 30.77
C THR A 225 13.73 26.28 31.01
N ASN A 226 13.63 26.70 32.27
CA ASN A 226 13.84 28.09 32.65
C ASN A 226 15.34 28.47 32.57
N GLU A 227 15.67 29.73 32.88
CA GLU A 227 17.05 30.24 32.87
C GLU A 227 18.03 29.47 33.77
N LYS A 228 17.51 28.79 34.81
CA LYS A 228 18.30 27.97 35.74
C LYS A 228 18.50 26.53 35.26
N GLY A 229 18.04 26.20 34.04
CA GLY A 229 18.11 24.86 33.48
C GLY A 229 17.09 23.87 34.09
N LYS A 230 16.14 24.33 34.91
CA LYS A 230 15.08 23.48 35.47
C LYS A 230 13.97 23.29 34.42
N PRO A 231 13.55 22.05 34.09
CA PRO A 231 12.38 21.81 33.26
C PRO A 231 11.11 22.38 33.89
N VAL A 232 10.38 23.23 33.16
CA VAL A 232 9.14 23.89 33.59
C VAL A 232 7.93 23.54 32.73
N LEU A 233 8.12 23.30 31.42
CA LEU A 233 7.07 22.79 30.54
C LEU A 233 7.48 21.43 29.96
N LEU A 234 6.59 20.46 30.10
CA LEU A 234 6.76 19.10 29.57
C LEU A 234 5.64 18.83 28.55
N PHE A 235 5.88 17.95 27.59
CA PHE A 235 4.97 17.71 26.49
C PHE A 235 4.74 16.20 26.32
N ALA A 236 3.47 15.81 26.33
CA ALA A 236 3.03 14.45 26.09
C ALA A 236 1.84 14.45 25.13
N GLY A 237 1.55 13.30 24.54
CA GLY A 237 0.60 13.17 23.44
C GLY A 237 1.24 12.44 22.27
N GLU A 238 0.40 11.86 21.41
CA GLU A 238 0.84 10.99 20.31
C GLU A 238 1.86 11.68 19.39
N ALA A 239 1.73 12.99 19.15
CA ALA A 239 2.65 13.78 18.33
C ALA A 239 4.07 13.91 18.92
N THR A 240 4.26 13.53 20.18
CA THR A 240 5.55 13.53 20.87
C THR A 240 6.22 12.15 20.87
N SER A 241 5.64 11.16 20.19
CA SER A 241 6.24 9.85 19.96
C SER A 241 6.87 9.79 18.56
N ASP A 242 8.09 9.29 18.48
CA ASP A 242 8.82 9.02 17.24
C ASP A 242 8.35 7.75 16.53
N HIS A 243 7.71 6.82 17.25
CA HIS A 243 7.34 5.50 16.73
C HIS A 243 5.85 5.15 16.83
N HIS A 244 5.09 5.83 17.70
CA HIS A 244 3.66 5.57 17.96
C HIS A 244 2.78 6.82 17.75
N TYR A 245 3.17 7.72 16.84
CA TYR A 245 2.34 8.85 16.44
C TYR A 245 1.02 8.39 15.82
N SER A 246 -0.01 9.24 15.92
CA SER A 246 -1.41 9.01 15.55
C SER A 246 -2.15 7.94 16.36
N THR A 247 -1.60 7.49 17.50
CA THR A 247 -2.19 6.38 18.27
C THR A 247 -2.53 6.74 19.71
N VAL A 248 -3.55 6.05 20.24
CA VAL A 248 -3.91 6.15 21.67
C VAL A 248 -2.80 5.60 22.58
N HIS A 249 -2.14 4.51 22.18
CA HIS A 249 -1.07 3.94 23.01
C HIS A 249 0.15 4.85 23.06
N GLY A 250 0.53 5.49 21.94
CA GLY A 250 1.56 6.53 21.94
C GLY A 250 1.20 7.70 22.84
N ALA A 251 -0.07 8.14 22.86
CA ALA A 251 -0.50 9.16 23.82
C ALA A 251 -0.31 8.70 25.29
N ILE A 252 -0.74 7.49 25.65
CA ILE A 252 -0.58 6.96 27.02
C ILE A 252 0.89 6.85 27.40
N GLU A 253 1.70 6.20 26.56
CA GLU A 253 3.11 5.93 26.79
C GLU A 253 3.91 7.23 27.00
N THR A 254 3.64 8.25 26.17
CA THR A 254 4.27 9.56 26.33
C THR A 254 3.79 10.30 27.58
N GLY A 255 2.56 10.04 28.04
CA GLY A 255 2.08 10.49 29.35
C GLY A 255 2.86 9.88 30.51
N TRP A 256 3.08 8.56 30.49
CA TRP A 256 3.92 7.86 31.47
C TRP A 256 5.35 8.38 31.46
N ARG A 257 5.93 8.56 30.26
CA ARG A 257 7.29 9.10 30.06
C ARG A 257 7.48 10.43 30.80
N GLU A 258 6.54 11.36 30.67
CA GLU A 258 6.68 12.67 31.31
C GLU A 258 6.35 12.63 32.82
N ALA A 259 5.43 11.77 33.26
CA ALA A 259 5.21 11.53 34.69
C ALA A 259 6.46 10.95 35.37
N ASP A 260 7.11 9.95 34.77
CA ASP A 260 8.34 9.37 35.28
C ASP A 260 9.49 10.39 35.33
N ARG A 261 9.57 11.27 34.32
CA ARG A 261 10.55 12.38 34.31
C ARG A 261 10.33 13.30 35.51
N LEU A 262 9.07 13.61 35.83
CA LEU A 262 8.69 14.44 36.96
C LEU A 262 9.01 13.77 38.30
N LEU A 263 8.68 12.49 38.46
CA LEU A 263 8.98 11.71 39.67
C LEU A 263 10.48 11.61 39.95
N LYS A 264 11.31 11.37 38.92
CA LYS A 264 12.78 11.33 39.06
C LYS A 264 13.34 12.66 39.55
N SER A 265 12.78 13.78 39.08
CA SER A 265 13.21 15.11 39.52
C SER A 265 12.85 15.43 40.99
N GLU A 266 11.77 14.88 41.51
CA GLU A 266 11.36 15.05 42.92
C GLU A 266 12.15 14.18 43.90
N SER A 267 12.62 13.01 43.45
CA SER A 267 13.48 12.15 44.29
C SER A 267 14.80 12.85 44.69
N HIS A 268 15.27 13.81 43.89
CA HIS A 268 16.43 14.64 44.20
C HIS A 268 16.08 15.89 45.05
N SER A 269 14.83 16.36 45.06
CA SER A 269 14.42 17.58 45.79
C SER A 269 13.83 17.32 47.18
N ARG A 270 13.51 16.07 47.54
CA ARG A 270 13.02 15.71 48.89
C ARG A 270 13.98 16.05 50.04
N PHE A 271 15.20 16.50 49.75
CA PHE A 271 16.14 16.99 50.76
C PHE A 271 16.10 18.50 51.03
N GLU A 272 15.42 19.33 50.23
CA GLU A 272 15.40 20.79 50.47
C GLU A 272 14.03 21.44 50.24
N ASN A 273 13.47 21.98 51.34
CA ASN A 273 12.53 23.10 51.42
C ASN A 273 11.06 22.88 51.06
N ARG A 274 10.31 22.38 52.07
CA ARG A 274 8.99 22.96 52.40
C ARG A 274 9.22 24.36 52.98
N VAL A 275 8.80 25.40 52.26
CA VAL A 275 8.35 26.74 52.70
C VAL A 275 8.76 27.79 51.65
N ARG A 276 7.84 28.14 50.75
CA ARG A 276 7.56 29.50 50.21
C ARG A 276 6.79 29.41 48.90
N PHE A 277 5.48 29.61 48.96
CA PHE A 277 4.69 30.12 47.82
C PHE A 277 3.48 30.89 48.35
N ILE A 278 3.75 32.09 48.84
CA ILE A 278 2.75 33.16 48.99
C ILE A 278 3.47 34.41 48.52
N LEU A 279 3.16 34.86 47.29
CA LEU A 279 3.28 36.25 46.81
C LEU A 279 2.97 36.32 45.30
N CYS A 280 1.75 35.97 44.91
CA CYS A 280 1.14 36.50 43.69
C CYS A 280 -0.18 37.17 44.08
N VAL A 281 -0.08 38.39 44.59
CA VAL A 281 -1.25 39.28 44.75
C VAL A 281 -1.09 40.39 43.73
N SER A 282 -1.70 40.19 42.56
CA SER A 282 -2.04 41.30 41.66
C SER A 282 -3.55 41.59 41.87
N PRO A 283 -4.00 42.85 42.01
CA PRO A 283 -5.24 43.15 42.74
C PRO A 283 -6.56 42.91 42.00
N ARG A 284 -6.61 42.07 40.95
CA ARG A 284 -7.80 42.00 40.07
C ARG A 284 -8.36 40.62 39.75
N TYR A 285 -7.75 39.53 40.22
CA TYR A 285 -8.27 38.19 39.90
C TYR A 285 -8.36 37.31 41.15
N SER A 286 -9.52 36.66 41.29
CA SER A 286 -9.89 35.73 42.34
C SER A 286 -8.81 34.65 42.55
N SER A 287 -8.51 34.34 43.81
CA SER A 287 -7.58 33.31 44.33
C SER A 287 -6.90 32.38 43.31
N CYS A 288 -5.61 32.60 43.04
CA CYS A 288 -4.76 31.65 42.31
C CYS A 288 -4.59 30.35 43.13
N ILE A 289 -4.81 29.18 42.50
CA ILE A 289 -4.76 27.88 43.17
C ILE A 289 -3.37 27.26 42.97
N ALA A 290 -2.62 27.01 44.04
CA ALA A 290 -1.30 26.39 43.99
C ALA A 290 -1.37 24.85 43.88
N LYS A 291 -0.53 24.27 43.03
CA LYS A 291 -0.36 22.82 42.79
C LYS A 291 1.12 22.50 42.59
N ASP A 292 1.51 21.24 42.78
CA ASP A 292 2.88 20.80 42.46
C ASP A 292 3.02 20.66 40.93
N VAL A 293 1.99 20.08 40.30
CA VAL A 293 1.89 19.88 38.86
C VAL A 293 0.51 20.28 38.35
N VAL A 294 0.46 21.03 37.25
CA VAL A 294 -0.77 21.23 36.45
C VAL A 294 -0.63 20.46 35.15
N ILE A 295 -1.63 19.63 34.83
CA ILE A 295 -1.73 18.94 33.55
C ILE A 295 -2.78 19.68 32.71
N VAL A 296 -2.39 20.12 31.52
CA VAL A 296 -3.28 20.80 30.57
C VAL A 296 -3.72 19.81 29.51
N GLY A 297 -5.02 19.54 29.44
CA GLY A 297 -5.66 18.49 28.65
C GLY A 297 -5.88 17.21 29.46
N ALA A 298 -7.08 16.64 29.38
CA ALA A 298 -7.43 15.37 30.03
C ALA A 298 -7.50 14.19 29.07
N GLY A 299 -6.94 14.32 27.86
CA GLY A 299 -6.83 13.20 26.92
C GLY A 299 -5.99 12.03 27.46
N MET A 300 -5.80 11.00 26.63
CA MET A 300 -5.17 9.74 27.06
C MET A 300 -3.75 9.91 27.62
N ALA A 301 -2.99 10.91 27.15
CA ALA A 301 -1.68 11.26 27.73
C ALA A 301 -1.80 11.87 29.13
N GLY A 302 -2.75 12.79 29.33
CA GLY A 302 -3.00 13.42 30.63
C GLY A 302 -3.50 12.41 31.67
N ILE A 303 -4.43 11.52 31.28
CA ILE A 303 -4.87 10.41 32.12
C ILE A 303 -3.71 9.48 32.45
N GLY A 304 -2.92 9.09 31.44
CA GLY A 304 -1.74 8.23 31.63
C GLY A 304 -0.80 8.80 32.70
N ALA A 305 -0.46 10.08 32.59
CA ALA A 305 0.39 10.77 33.57
C ALA A 305 -0.24 10.84 34.97
N ALA A 306 -1.54 11.17 35.06
CA ALA A 306 -2.26 11.26 36.34
C ALA A 306 -2.30 9.93 37.10
N LEU A 307 -2.54 8.83 36.39
CA LEU A 307 -2.54 7.49 36.97
C LEU A 307 -1.15 7.13 37.51
N THR A 308 -0.09 7.41 36.75
CA THR A 308 1.30 7.19 37.19
C THR A 308 1.61 7.99 38.46
N PHE A 309 1.18 9.24 38.57
CA PHE A 309 1.36 10.03 39.79
C PHE A 309 0.68 9.42 41.01
N LEU A 310 -0.60 9.01 40.88
CA LEU A 310 -1.34 8.43 41.99
C LEU A 310 -0.76 7.07 42.42
N GLN A 311 -0.32 6.24 41.47
CA GLN A 311 0.38 4.99 41.77
C GLN A 311 1.69 5.20 42.54
N ASN A 312 2.35 6.34 42.34
CA ASN A 312 3.59 6.71 43.03
C ASN A 312 3.37 7.65 44.23
N GLY A 313 2.13 7.84 44.68
CA GLY A 313 1.78 8.61 45.88
C GLY A 313 1.81 10.14 45.72
N VAL A 314 1.91 10.67 44.51
CA VAL A 314 1.81 12.11 44.22
C VAL A 314 0.34 12.48 44.05
N THR A 315 -0.18 13.34 44.94
CA THR A 315 -1.62 13.68 44.98
C THR A 315 -1.91 15.16 44.74
N ASN A 316 -0.92 16.05 44.82
CA ASN A 316 -1.10 17.49 44.66
C ASN A 316 -0.97 17.97 43.20
N PHE A 317 -1.78 17.38 42.31
CA PHE A 317 -1.89 17.82 40.92
C PHE A 317 -3.36 18.08 40.53
N VAL A 318 -3.57 18.68 39.36
CA VAL A 318 -4.88 18.89 38.74
C VAL A 318 -4.80 18.70 37.22
N LEU A 319 -5.86 18.17 36.62
CA LEU A 319 -6.07 18.12 35.16
C LEU A 319 -7.09 19.19 34.77
N LEU A 320 -6.74 20.05 33.81
CA LEU A 320 -7.63 21.06 33.25
C LEU A 320 -8.04 20.64 31.85
N GLU A 321 -9.35 20.52 31.61
CA GLU A 321 -9.92 20.12 30.32
C GLU A 321 -10.93 21.16 29.85
N GLY A 322 -10.78 21.62 28.61
CA GLY A 322 -11.63 22.64 28.00
C GLY A 322 -13.01 22.11 27.61
N THR A 323 -13.13 20.81 27.35
CA THR A 323 -14.39 20.17 26.97
C THR A 323 -15.32 19.92 28.16
N GLU A 324 -16.58 19.63 27.87
CA GLU A 324 -17.58 19.20 28.87
C GLU A 324 -17.43 17.72 29.27
N SER A 325 -16.62 16.95 28.53
CA SER A 325 -16.31 15.55 28.82
C SER A 325 -14.91 15.19 28.33
N ILE A 326 -14.23 14.32 29.07
CA ILE A 326 -12.87 13.86 28.75
C ILE A 326 -12.83 13.07 27.44
N LEU A 327 -13.93 12.39 27.14
CA LEU A 327 -14.12 11.67 25.90
C LEU A 327 -14.85 12.58 24.93
N PRO A 328 -14.26 12.95 23.77
CA PRO A 328 -15.09 13.19 22.61
C PRO A 328 -15.91 11.92 22.31
N GLU A 329 -17.11 12.09 21.73
CA GLU A 329 -18.07 11.01 21.48
C GLU A 329 -17.38 9.68 21.10
N LYS A 330 -17.71 8.61 21.85
CA LYS A 330 -17.03 7.30 21.87
C LYS A 330 -16.81 6.69 20.48
N HIS A 331 -15.72 7.00 19.79
CA HIS A 331 -15.31 6.27 18.59
C HIS A 331 -13.77 6.22 18.45
N CYS A 332 -13.15 5.11 18.87
CA CYS A 332 -11.76 4.70 18.61
C CYS A 332 -11.79 3.38 17.81
N MET A 333 -10.93 2.96 16.87
CA MET A 333 -9.78 3.42 16.05
C MET A 333 -9.80 2.51 14.78
N ARG A 334 -9.45 2.95 13.55
CA ARG A 334 -8.16 2.73 12.84
C ARG A 334 -8.14 3.44 11.44
N ASN A 335 -7.01 4.13 11.15
CA ASN A 335 -6.29 4.57 9.91
C ASN A 335 -7.05 5.12 8.67
N ILE A 336 -6.67 6.18 7.94
CA ILE A 336 -5.38 6.60 7.30
C ILE A 336 -5.36 8.17 7.04
N SER A 337 -4.19 8.83 6.89
CA SER A 337 -4.03 10.29 6.58
C SER A 337 -3.39 10.64 5.19
N PRO A 338 -3.84 11.66 4.43
CA PRO A 338 -3.26 12.10 3.14
C PRO A 338 -2.44 13.40 3.30
N PRO A 339 -1.09 13.40 3.08
CA PRO A 339 -0.50 13.53 1.73
C PRO A 339 0.73 12.62 1.46
N HIS A 340 1.42 12.09 2.47
CA HIS A 340 2.48 11.08 2.26
C HIS A 340 1.91 9.77 1.76
N MET A 341 0.68 9.45 2.14
CA MET A 341 -0.06 8.34 1.55
C MET A 341 -0.20 8.48 0.04
N VAL A 342 -0.30 9.68 -0.53
CA VAL A 342 -0.38 9.80 -1.99
C VAL A 342 0.96 9.43 -2.61
N LEU A 343 2.07 9.87 -2.01
CA LEU A 343 3.42 9.56 -2.50
C LEU A 343 3.79 8.08 -2.28
N ILE A 344 3.41 7.52 -1.12
CA ILE A 344 3.57 6.10 -0.81
C ILE A 344 2.65 5.27 -1.69
N CYS A 345 1.38 5.64 -1.88
CA CYS A 345 0.48 4.94 -2.80
C CYS A 345 0.99 5.03 -4.24
N GLN A 346 1.62 6.13 -4.66
CA GLN A 346 2.26 6.22 -5.97
C GLN A 346 3.46 5.27 -6.07
N GLU A 347 4.27 5.19 -5.03
CA GLU A 347 5.39 4.23 -4.94
C GLU A 347 4.88 2.78 -4.96
N GLN A 348 3.90 2.46 -4.11
CA GLN A 348 3.22 1.16 -4.08
C GLN A 348 2.54 0.83 -5.40
N SER A 349 1.98 1.82 -6.10
CA SER A 349 1.42 1.62 -7.44
C SER A 349 2.48 1.17 -8.43
N LYS A 350 3.71 1.71 -8.34
CA LYS A 350 4.84 1.24 -9.17
C LYS A 350 5.25 -0.17 -8.80
N PHE A 351 5.29 -0.50 -7.52
CA PHE A 351 5.53 -1.87 -7.08
C PHE A 351 4.49 -2.83 -7.66
N GLN A 352 3.21 -2.47 -7.63
CA GLN A 352 2.13 -3.28 -8.21
C GLN A 352 2.22 -3.38 -9.75
N ILE A 353 2.67 -2.32 -10.44
CA ILE A 353 2.97 -2.33 -11.88
C ILE A 353 4.07 -3.35 -12.19
N ILE A 354 5.13 -3.38 -11.37
CA ILE A 354 6.22 -4.36 -11.47
C ILE A 354 5.66 -5.76 -11.21
N ASP A 355 4.98 -5.98 -10.08
CA ASP A 355 4.51 -7.30 -9.64
C ASP A 355 3.50 -7.93 -10.61
N ASN A 356 2.72 -7.11 -11.34
CA ASN A 356 1.77 -7.59 -12.35
C ASN A 356 2.29 -7.47 -13.79
N SER A 357 3.53 -6.99 -14.00
CA SER A 357 4.10 -6.70 -15.33
C SER A 357 3.10 -6.06 -16.28
N CYS A 358 2.52 -4.94 -15.83
CA CYS A 358 1.59 -4.14 -16.62
C CYS A 358 2.19 -2.75 -16.86
N THR A 359 1.61 -2.00 -17.78
CA THR A 359 2.00 -0.59 -18.00
C THR A 359 1.20 0.38 -17.13
N SER A 360 0.06 -0.08 -16.61
CA SER A 360 -0.87 0.70 -15.82
C SER A 360 -1.81 -0.22 -15.06
N LEU A 361 -2.04 0.06 -13.78
CA LEU A 361 -3.02 -0.66 -12.97
C LEU A 361 -4.46 -0.46 -13.45
N TYR A 362 -4.75 0.62 -14.19
CA TYR A 362 -6.08 0.84 -14.78
C TYR A 362 -6.44 -0.17 -15.88
N ASN A 363 -5.44 -0.87 -16.42
CA ASN A 363 -5.66 -1.91 -17.42
C ASN A 363 -5.74 -3.31 -16.79
N LEU A 364 -5.57 -3.45 -15.47
CA LEU A 364 -5.60 -4.72 -14.76
C LEU A 364 -7.03 -5.10 -14.37
N SER A 365 -7.44 -6.34 -14.60
CA SER A 365 -8.74 -6.85 -14.14
C SER A 365 -8.74 -7.01 -12.63
N ALA A 366 -9.49 -6.15 -11.92
CA ALA A 366 -9.68 -6.29 -10.47
C ALA A 366 -10.40 -7.61 -10.10
N LYS A 367 -11.29 -8.09 -10.98
CA LYS A 367 -12.02 -9.35 -10.78
C LYS A 367 -11.08 -10.54 -10.77
N ALA A 368 -10.23 -10.67 -11.79
CA ALA A 368 -9.27 -11.77 -11.88
C ALA A 368 -8.15 -11.64 -10.86
N TRP A 369 -7.67 -10.40 -10.61
CA TRP A 369 -6.65 -10.17 -9.59
C TRP A 369 -7.11 -10.61 -8.19
N GLY A 370 -8.37 -10.39 -7.85
CA GLY A 370 -8.99 -10.88 -6.60
C GLY A 370 -9.17 -12.41 -6.51
N GLN A 371 -8.89 -13.16 -7.57
CA GLN A 371 -8.92 -14.64 -7.58
C GLN A 371 -7.56 -15.26 -7.28
N TYR A 372 -6.48 -14.47 -7.22
CA TYR A 372 -5.15 -14.97 -6.89
C TYR A 372 -5.14 -15.59 -5.50
N GLU A 373 -4.56 -16.78 -5.37
CA GLU A 373 -4.43 -17.46 -4.07
C GLU A 373 -2.97 -17.47 -3.61
N PHE A 374 -2.75 -16.95 -2.40
CA PHE A 374 -1.45 -17.04 -1.75
C PHE A 374 -1.26 -18.43 -1.13
N CYS A 375 -0.12 -19.08 -1.41
CA CYS A 375 0.19 -20.43 -0.94
C CYS A 375 0.53 -20.52 0.57
N GLY A 376 0.53 -19.40 1.31
CA GLY A 376 0.92 -19.34 2.71
C GLY A 376 2.45 -19.41 2.91
N GLY A 377 2.90 -19.25 4.16
CA GLY A 377 4.32 -19.32 4.54
C GLY A 377 4.98 -17.95 4.69
N ASP A 378 6.31 -17.95 4.79
CA ASP A 378 7.10 -16.72 4.86
C ASP A 378 7.08 -16.00 3.51
N ASP A 379 6.83 -14.69 3.55
CA ASP A 379 6.91 -13.83 2.38
C ASP A 379 8.38 -13.77 1.92
N TYR A 380 8.66 -14.17 0.68
CA TYR A 380 9.97 -14.02 -0.01
C TYR A 380 11.11 -14.96 0.43
N ILE A 381 10.96 -16.26 0.17
CA ILE A 381 12.05 -17.24 0.29
C ILE A 381 13.05 -17.06 -0.87
N ASN A 382 14.20 -16.46 -0.59
CA ASN A 382 15.32 -16.39 -1.53
C ASN A 382 16.16 -17.67 -1.49
N LEU A 383 16.26 -18.36 -2.63
CA LEU A 383 17.10 -19.54 -2.77
C LEU A 383 18.58 -19.14 -2.82
N THR A 384 19.38 -19.63 -1.87
CA THR A 384 20.79 -19.26 -1.72
C THR A 384 21.66 -19.64 -2.93
N GLN A 385 21.28 -20.68 -3.67
CA GLN A 385 21.96 -21.12 -4.89
C GLN A 385 21.32 -20.57 -6.18
N GLY A 386 20.37 -19.62 -6.05
CA GLY A 386 19.59 -19.12 -7.16
C GLY A 386 18.50 -20.09 -7.63
N PHE A 387 17.50 -19.55 -8.34
CA PHE A 387 16.34 -20.31 -8.78
C PHE A 387 16.66 -21.36 -9.86
N SER A 388 17.76 -21.19 -10.61
CA SER A 388 18.20 -22.18 -11.60
C SER A 388 18.43 -23.57 -11.00
N SER A 389 18.85 -23.65 -9.73
CA SER A 389 19.05 -24.93 -9.03
C SER A 389 17.79 -25.82 -8.99
N VAL A 390 16.60 -25.22 -8.95
CA VAL A 390 15.31 -25.94 -9.01
C VAL A 390 15.12 -26.53 -10.39
N ILE A 391 15.32 -25.73 -11.44
CA ILE A 391 15.18 -26.14 -12.84
C ILE A 391 16.18 -27.24 -13.17
N ASP A 392 17.45 -27.07 -12.80
CA ASP A 392 18.51 -28.07 -13.02
C ASP A 392 18.18 -29.41 -12.35
N THR A 393 17.53 -29.38 -11.18
CA THR A 393 17.14 -30.59 -10.45
C THR A 393 15.96 -31.30 -11.12
N MET A 394 15.01 -30.56 -11.67
CA MET A 394 13.90 -31.13 -12.44
C MET A 394 14.37 -31.68 -13.78
N GLU A 395 15.24 -30.95 -14.48
CA GLU A 395 15.80 -31.36 -15.78
C GLU A 395 16.56 -32.69 -15.67
N LYS A 396 17.36 -32.89 -14.61
CA LYS A 396 18.10 -34.14 -14.37
C LYS A 396 17.21 -35.39 -14.26
N GLN A 397 15.91 -35.24 -14.02
CA GLN A 397 14.96 -36.36 -13.97
C GLN A 397 14.47 -36.77 -15.36
N ILE A 398 14.69 -35.94 -16.38
CA ILE A 398 14.32 -36.23 -17.77
C ILE A 398 15.56 -36.80 -18.50
N PRO A 399 15.44 -37.96 -19.16
CA PRO A 399 16.53 -38.48 -19.98
C PRO A 399 17.00 -37.46 -21.02
N SER A 400 18.30 -37.16 -21.04
CA SER A 400 18.87 -36.05 -21.82
C SER A 400 18.59 -36.12 -23.33
N HIS A 401 18.43 -37.32 -23.89
CA HIS A 401 18.09 -37.51 -25.31
C HIS A 401 16.67 -37.06 -25.68
N LEU A 402 15.79 -36.85 -24.69
CA LEU A 402 14.42 -36.35 -24.90
C LEU A 402 14.34 -34.82 -24.91
N ILE A 403 15.38 -34.12 -24.44
CA ILE A 403 15.45 -32.66 -24.47
C ILE A 403 16.38 -32.23 -25.59
N ARG A 404 15.84 -31.46 -26.55
CA ARG A 404 16.63 -30.88 -27.64
C ARG A 404 16.75 -29.37 -27.47
N TYR A 405 17.94 -28.92 -27.12
CA TYR A 405 18.27 -27.49 -27.11
C TYR A 405 18.51 -26.98 -28.52
N GLN A 406 18.44 -25.66 -28.69
CA GLN A 406 18.73 -24.98 -29.96
C GLN A 406 17.88 -25.47 -31.16
N CYS A 407 16.64 -25.94 -30.92
CA CYS A 407 15.65 -26.25 -31.98
C CYS A 407 14.46 -25.29 -31.87
N PRO A 408 14.60 -24.02 -32.32
CA PRO A 408 13.44 -23.12 -32.39
C PRO A 408 12.37 -23.70 -33.31
N VAL A 409 11.13 -23.75 -32.83
CA VAL A 409 9.99 -24.16 -33.65
C VAL A 409 9.58 -23.02 -34.58
N GLU A 410 9.58 -23.29 -35.87
CA GLU A 410 9.18 -22.36 -36.92
C GLU A 410 7.66 -22.40 -37.14
N GLN A 411 7.09 -23.61 -37.27
CA GLN A 411 5.68 -23.83 -37.61
C GLN A 411 5.13 -25.12 -36.97
N ILE A 412 3.84 -25.09 -36.66
CA ILE A 412 3.00 -26.21 -36.23
C ILE A 412 1.89 -26.34 -37.27
N LEU A 413 2.02 -27.35 -38.12
CA LEU A 413 1.03 -27.68 -39.15
C LEU A 413 -0.01 -28.65 -38.57
N TRP A 414 -1.28 -28.34 -38.74
CA TRP A 414 -2.39 -29.15 -38.22
C TRP A 414 -3.61 -29.06 -39.16
N ARG A 415 -4.68 -29.82 -38.88
CA ARG A 415 -5.94 -29.80 -39.64
C ARG A 415 -7.09 -29.36 -38.74
N ASP A 416 -7.83 -28.33 -39.15
CA ASP A 416 -9.01 -27.86 -38.43
C ASP A 416 -10.16 -28.88 -38.59
N SER A 417 -10.86 -29.13 -37.48
CA SER A 417 -12.13 -29.84 -37.41
C SER A 417 -13.21 -29.32 -38.39
N ASN A 418 -13.18 -28.03 -38.72
CA ASN A 418 -14.21 -27.35 -39.53
C ASN A 418 -13.87 -27.23 -41.03
N ASP A 419 -12.71 -27.70 -41.48
CA ASP A 419 -12.26 -27.49 -42.86
C ASP A 419 -12.99 -28.45 -43.84
N GLN A 420 -13.96 -27.91 -44.57
CA GLN A 420 -14.24 -28.35 -45.95
C GLN A 420 -13.14 -27.78 -46.83
N VAL A 421 -12.24 -28.66 -47.29
CA VAL A 421 -11.10 -28.37 -48.16
C VAL A 421 -11.45 -27.35 -49.25
N ASN A 422 -10.92 -26.14 -49.16
CA ASN A 422 -10.63 -25.33 -50.33
C ASN A 422 -9.14 -25.53 -50.66
N ASP A 423 -8.90 -26.19 -51.79
CA ASP A 423 -7.59 -26.44 -52.40
C ASP A 423 -6.72 -25.17 -52.42
N LEU A 424 -5.82 -25.03 -51.46
CA LEU A 424 -4.66 -24.14 -51.55
C LEU A 424 -3.51 -24.88 -52.23
N CYS A 425 -3.74 -25.30 -53.48
CA CYS A 425 -2.72 -25.79 -54.39
C CYS A 425 -3.09 -25.36 -55.81
N ASN A 426 -3.14 -24.06 -56.07
CA ASN A 426 -3.03 -23.54 -57.43
C ASN A 426 -2.11 -22.32 -57.44
N GLY A 427 -0.89 -22.55 -57.93
CA GLY A 427 0.00 -21.54 -58.47
C GLY A 427 0.81 -20.77 -57.43
N ASP A 428 1.98 -21.29 -57.08
CA ASP A 428 3.25 -20.59 -57.33
C ASP A 428 4.41 -21.57 -57.10
N THR A 429 5.06 -21.92 -58.22
CA THR A 429 6.25 -22.78 -58.26
C THR A 429 7.47 -22.01 -57.78
N ILE A 430 8.08 -22.45 -56.68
CA ILE A 430 9.49 -22.18 -56.37
C ILE A 430 10.15 -23.50 -55.96
N ASP A 431 11.07 -23.94 -56.82
CA ASP A 431 12.13 -24.92 -56.62
C ASP A 431 11.80 -26.25 -55.92
N GLY A 432 11.38 -27.20 -56.74
CA GLY A 432 12.20 -28.40 -56.94
C GLY A 432 12.47 -29.29 -55.71
N ASN A 433 11.50 -29.46 -54.83
CA ASN A 433 11.34 -30.69 -54.04
C ASN A 433 9.84 -30.88 -53.78
N SER A 434 9.21 -31.70 -54.62
CA SER A 434 7.86 -32.19 -54.38
C SER A 434 7.84 -32.91 -53.03
N ILE A 435 7.15 -32.33 -52.05
CA ILE A 435 6.70 -33.10 -50.89
C ILE A 435 5.69 -34.10 -51.48
N GLU A 436 6.15 -35.34 -51.71
CA GLU A 436 5.26 -36.42 -52.09
C GLU A 436 4.11 -36.48 -51.09
N LYS A 437 2.88 -36.51 -51.62
CA LYS A 437 1.68 -36.90 -50.87
C LYS A 437 1.83 -38.38 -50.50
N ASP A 438 2.67 -38.69 -49.53
CA ASP A 438 2.62 -39.97 -48.85
C ASP A 438 1.37 -39.95 -47.96
N THR A 439 0.28 -40.43 -48.54
CA THR A 439 -0.89 -40.93 -47.82
C THR A 439 -0.44 -41.90 -46.74
N PHE A 440 -0.50 -41.46 -45.49
CA PHE A 440 -0.30 -42.30 -44.31
C PHE A 440 -1.56 -43.14 -44.08
N THR A 441 -1.63 -44.31 -44.70
CA THR A 441 -2.56 -45.37 -44.31
C THR A 441 -1.84 -46.32 -43.36
N ASN A 442 -2.23 -46.31 -42.08
CA ASN A 442 -2.06 -47.53 -41.27
C ASN A 442 -2.87 -48.64 -41.97
N GLY A 443 -2.41 -49.89 -41.90
CA GLY A 443 -2.94 -51.05 -42.65
C GLY A 443 -4.42 -51.43 -42.46
N ILE A 444 -5.27 -50.50 -42.01
CA ILE A 444 -6.73 -50.59 -41.83
C ILE A 444 -7.47 -49.42 -42.55
N GLY A 445 -6.79 -48.40 -43.10
CA GLY A 445 -7.42 -47.39 -43.96
C GLY A 445 -8.07 -46.19 -43.26
N GLU A 446 -7.72 -45.92 -42.00
CA GLU A 446 -8.08 -44.65 -41.33
C GLU A 446 -6.98 -43.60 -41.52
N GLU A 447 -7.35 -42.39 -41.94
CA GLU A 447 -6.44 -41.23 -41.99
C GLU A 447 -6.08 -40.81 -40.55
N VAL A 448 -4.80 -40.97 -40.17
CA VAL A 448 -4.31 -40.42 -38.90
C VAL A 448 -4.07 -38.92 -39.09
N GLU A 449 -4.82 -38.09 -38.35
CA GLU A 449 -4.59 -36.63 -38.31
C GLU A 449 -3.32 -36.34 -37.50
N GLU A 450 -2.17 -36.37 -38.17
CA GLU A 450 -0.88 -36.02 -37.58
C GLU A 450 -0.66 -34.50 -37.56
N ILE A 451 -0.09 -34.02 -36.46
CA ILE A 451 0.44 -32.67 -36.31
C ILE A 451 1.91 -32.70 -36.69
N ILE A 452 2.35 -31.73 -37.49
CA ILE A 452 3.74 -31.61 -37.93
C ILE A 452 4.37 -30.38 -37.27
N VAL A 453 5.42 -30.59 -36.49
CA VAL A 453 6.22 -29.51 -35.89
C VAL A 453 7.52 -29.36 -36.67
N LYS A 454 7.70 -28.20 -37.31
CA LYS A 454 8.88 -27.86 -38.11
C LYS A 454 9.78 -26.92 -37.31
N CYS A 455 11.05 -27.29 -37.10
CA CYS A 455 12.08 -26.42 -36.52
C CYS A 455 12.76 -25.56 -37.60
N GLU A 456 13.37 -24.44 -37.20
CA GLU A 456 14.14 -23.54 -38.06
C GLU A 456 15.35 -24.23 -38.73
N ASP A 457 15.89 -25.28 -38.11
CA ASP A 457 17.01 -26.08 -38.66
C ASP A 457 16.57 -27.10 -39.73
N GLY A 458 15.27 -27.13 -40.08
CA GLY A 458 14.68 -28.05 -41.03
C GLY A 458 14.25 -29.39 -40.44
N THR A 459 14.47 -29.64 -39.14
CA THR A 459 13.96 -30.86 -38.47
C THR A 459 12.44 -30.87 -38.46
N ILE A 460 11.85 -32.03 -38.73
CA ILE A 460 10.41 -32.26 -38.71
C ILE A 460 10.05 -33.34 -37.69
N TYR A 461 9.09 -33.04 -36.82
CA TYR A 461 8.49 -33.98 -35.89
C TYR A 461 7.02 -34.22 -36.28
N ARG A 462 6.62 -35.50 -36.33
CA ARG A 462 5.22 -35.90 -36.50
C ARG A 462 4.69 -36.40 -35.17
N THR A 463 3.54 -35.90 -34.74
CA THR A 463 2.97 -36.24 -33.44
C THR A 463 1.45 -36.25 -33.49
N LYS A 464 0.85 -36.98 -32.55
CA LYS A 464 -0.58 -36.89 -32.29
C LYS A 464 -0.91 -35.61 -31.52
N HIS A 465 -0.19 -35.32 -30.44
CA HIS A 465 -0.50 -34.18 -29.57
C HIS A 465 0.71 -33.25 -29.49
N VAL A 466 0.45 -31.95 -29.35
CA VAL A 466 1.47 -30.94 -29.07
C VAL A 466 1.03 -30.09 -27.87
N VAL A 467 1.92 -29.93 -26.90
CA VAL A 467 1.75 -29.00 -25.77
C VAL A 467 2.60 -27.78 -26.04
N VAL A 468 1.96 -26.63 -26.17
CA VAL A 468 2.61 -25.34 -26.43
C VAL A 468 2.79 -24.62 -25.10
N THR A 469 4.05 -24.43 -24.71
CA THR A 469 4.48 -23.71 -23.49
C THR A 469 5.25 -22.43 -23.80
N ALA A 470 5.18 -21.96 -25.05
CA ALA A 470 5.76 -20.68 -25.45
C ALA A 470 5.15 -19.54 -24.62
N SER A 471 5.97 -18.53 -24.30
CA SER A 471 5.48 -17.37 -23.53
C SER A 471 4.32 -16.70 -24.25
N LEU A 472 3.43 -16.09 -23.47
CA LEU A 472 2.31 -15.34 -24.03
C LEU A 472 2.81 -14.19 -24.92
N GLY A 473 3.91 -13.52 -24.56
CA GLY A 473 4.54 -12.50 -25.40
C GLY A 473 4.98 -13.04 -26.78
N TYR A 474 5.63 -14.21 -26.82
CA TYR A 474 6.01 -14.84 -28.08
C TYR A 474 4.78 -15.21 -28.91
N LEU A 475 3.75 -15.78 -28.28
CA LEU A 475 2.50 -16.15 -28.95
C LEU A 475 1.77 -14.92 -29.51
N LYS A 476 1.74 -13.80 -28.78
CA LYS A 476 1.15 -12.54 -29.25
C LYS A 476 1.77 -12.07 -30.57
N GLU A 477 3.09 -12.13 -30.68
CA GLU A 477 3.81 -11.71 -31.88
C GLU A 477 3.75 -12.76 -33.01
N ASN A 478 3.77 -14.05 -32.68
CA ASN A 478 4.05 -15.11 -33.65
C ASN A 478 2.89 -16.08 -33.93
N GLN A 479 1.76 -16.05 -33.21
CA GLN A 479 0.69 -17.06 -33.36
C GLN A 479 0.21 -17.25 -34.82
N ASN A 480 0.16 -16.18 -35.62
CA ASN A 480 -0.29 -16.24 -37.00
C ASN A 480 0.70 -16.91 -37.96
N ARG A 481 1.98 -16.98 -37.58
CA ARG A 481 3.05 -17.67 -38.30
C ARG A 481 3.29 -19.07 -37.74
N LEU A 482 3.19 -19.21 -36.42
CA LEU A 482 3.48 -20.44 -35.69
C LEU A 482 2.44 -21.52 -35.97
N PHE A 483 1.15 -21.18 -36.12
CA PHE A 483 0.09 -22.16 -36.39
C PHE A 483 -0.38 -22.08 -37.83
N VAL A 484 -0.39 -23.21 -38.53
CA VAL A 484 -0.87 -23.33 -39.91
C VAL A 484 -1.85 -24.52 -40.02
N PRO A 485 -3.14 -24.29 -40.28
CA PRO A 485 -3.82 -22.99 -40.40
C PRO A 485 -3.80 -22.19 -39.10
N ARG A 486 -4.19 -20.92 -39.15
CA ARG A 486 -4.25 -20.05 -37.97
C ARG A 486 -5.19 -20.62 -36.91
N LEU A 487 -4.91 -20.36 -35.64
CA LEU A 487 -5.81 -20.73 -34.55
C LEU A 487 -7.20 -20.12 -34.74
N PRO A 488 -8.28 -20.83 -34.35
CA PRO A 488 -9.62 -20.26 -34.38
C PRO A 488 -9.73 -19.01 -33.51
N GLN A 489 -10.68 -18.13 -33.84
CA GLN A 489 -10.82 -16.79 -33.25
C GLN A 489 -10.83 -16.81 -31.72
N HIS A 490 -11.49 -17.80 -31.11
CA HIS A 490 -11.57 -17.94 -29.65
C HIS A 490 -10.18 -18.01 -28.97
N TRP A 491 -9.26 -18.84 -29.48
CA TRP A 491 -7.90 -18.93 -28.93
C TRP A 491 -7.05 -17.71 -29.31
N SER A 492 -7.17 -17.23 -30.55
CA SER A 492 -6.38 -16.09 -31.00
C SER A 492 -6.74 -14.79 -30.28
N GLN A 493 -8.03 -14.59 -29.99
CA GLN A 493 -8.53 -13.46 -29.22
C GLN A 493 -8.07 -13.53 -27.77
N ALA A 494 -8.05 -14.73 -27.17
CA ALA A 494 -7.54 -14.91 -25.80
C ALA A 494 -6.04 -14.58 -25.68
N ILE A 495 -5.21 -15.04 -26.63
CA ILE A 495 -3.78 -14.65 -26.70
C ILE A 495 -3.63 -13.13 -26.84
N SER A 496 -4.49 -12.51 -27.65
CA SER A 496 -4.37 -11.09 -27.98
C SER A 496 -4.85 -10.16 -26.85
N SER A 497 -5.88 -10.55 -26.08
CA SER A 497 -6.49 -9.71 -25.06
C SER A 497 -5.77 -9.75 -23.70
N MET A 498 -5.16 -10.88 -23.34
CA MET A 498 -4.36 -10.96 -22.12
C MET A 498 -3.13 -10.04 -22.20
N GLY A 499 -2.71 -9.53 -21.05
CA GLY A 499 -1.58 -8.63 -20.91
C GLY A 499 -0.27 -9.39 -20.74
N PHE A 500 0.81 -8.85 -21.28
CA PHE A 500 2.17 -9.39 -21.15
C PHE A 500 3.14 -8.24 -21.41
N SER A 501 3.61 -7.58 -20.35
CA SER A 501 4.56 -6.46 -20.48
C SER A 501 5.94 -6.87 -20.00
N SER A 502 6.83 -5.92 -19.83
CA SER A 502 8.17 -6.15 -19.32
C SER A 502 8.37 -5.68 -17.90
N ILE A 503 9.39 -6.25 -17.26
CA ILE A 503 10.05 -5.68 -16.09
C ILE A 503 11.55 -5.77 -16.32
N THR A 504 12.31 -4.86 -15.75
CA THR A 504 13.77 -4.87 -15.83
C THR A 504 14.38 -4.88 -14.44
N LYS A 505 15.28 -5.83 -14.19
CA LYS A 505 16.12 -5.90 -13.00
C LYS A 505 17.46 -5.24 -13.32
N ILE A 506 17.92 -4.36 -12.44
CA ILE A 506 19.22 -3.69 -12.54
C ILE A 506 20.05 -4.09 -11.32
N PHE A 507 21.16 -4.78 -11.53
CA PHE A 507 22.11 -5.15 -10.50
C PHE A 507 23.30 -4.20 -10.55
N LEU A 508 23.52 -3.46 -9.47
CA LEU A 508 24.69 -2.61 -9.28
C LEU A 508 25.67 -3.35 -8.37
N VAL A 509 26.80 -3.79 -8.95
CA VAL A 509 27.84 -4.53 -8.24
C VAL A 509 28.92 -3.56 -7.79
N TYR A 510 29.29 -3.62 -6.51
CA TYR A 510 30.37 -2.83 -5.92
C TYR A 510 31.51 -3.72 -5.44
N ASP A 511 32.74 -3.20 -5.40
CA ASP A 511 33.87 -3.93 -4.81
C ASP A 511 33.66 -4.23 -3.32
N ARG A 512 33.02 -3.29 -2.63
CA ARG A 512 32.64 -3.39 -1.22
C ARG A 512 31.34 -2.63 -0.96
N PRO A 513 30.50 -3.09 -0.01
CA PRO A 513 29.35 -2.32 0.45
C PRO A 513 29.78 -0.93 0.94
N TRP A 514 29.07 0.11 0.50
CA TRP A 514 29.23 1.47 1.02
C TRP A 514 28.15 1.85 2.05
N TRP A 515 27.18 0.96 2.24
CA TRP A 515 26.07 1.07 3.18
C TRP A 515 26.35 0.40 4.52
N SER A 516 25.48 0.63 5.50
CA SER A 516 25.56 0.03 6.83
C SER A 516 25.10 -1.43 6.84
N ALA A 517 25.59 -2.22 7.78
CA ALA A 517 25.14 -3.60 7.98
C ALA A 517 23.68 -3.71 8.48
N GLN A 518 23.07 -2.60 8.90
CA GLN A 518 21.66 -2.52 9.30
C GLN A 518 20.75 -2.09 8.15
N ASP A 519 21.31 -1.64 7.03
CA ASP A 519 20.52 -1.24 5.88
C ASP A 519 20.03 -2.50 5.15
N GLU A 520 18.78 -2.47 4.68
CA GLU A 520 18.17 -3.54 3.85
C GLU A 520 18.02 -3.11 2.39
N GLY A 521 18.07 -1.80 2.12
CA GLY A 521 17.91 -1.20 0.80
C GLY A 521 17.63 0.29 0.88
N PHE A 522 17.33 0.89 -0.27
CA PHE A 522 17.09 2.32 -0.45
C PHE A 522 15.86 2.55 -1.32
N GLN A 523 14.77 3.07 -0.74
CA GLN A 523 13.53 3.35 -1.47
C GLN A 523 13.39 4.85 -1.77
N PHE A 524 12.86 5.20 -2.94
CA PHE A 524 12.82 6.59 -3.43
C PHE A 524 11.40 7.15 -3.49
N ILE A 525 11.14 8.15 -2.65
CA ILE A 525 9.87 8.88 -2.63
C ILE A 525 10.04 10.25 -3.30
N TRP A 526 9.40 10.42 -4.46
CA TRP A 526 9.45 11.65 -5.23
C TRP A 526 8.33 12.62 -4.82
N SER A 527 8.65 13.88 -4.54
CA SER A 527 7.63 14.91 -4.26
C SER A 527 6.94 15.46 -5.52
N GLY A 528 7.43 15.10 -6.71
CA GLY A 528 6.95 15.57 -8.01
C GLY A 528 7.96 15.28 -9.13
N PRO A 529 7.68 15.70 -10.37
CA PRO A 529 8.65 15.64 -11.45
C PRO A 529 9.85 16.53 -11.13
N ASP A 530 11.05 15.97 -11.19
CA ASP A 530 12.30 16.73 -11.13
C ASP A 530 12.93 16.70 -12.53
N PRO A 531 12.97 17.84 -13.26
CA PRO A 531 13.51 17.89 -14.62
C PRO A 531 15.02 17.67 -14.68
N SER A 532 15.72 17.61 -13.53
CA SER A 532 17.14 17.24 -13.48
C SER A 532 17.38 15.73 -13.58
N PHE A 533 16.32 14.91 -13.53
CA PHE A 533 16.41 13.47 -13.69
C PHE A 533 15.68 13.00 -14.94
N ASP A 534 16.30 12.04 -15.63
CA ASP A 534 15.64 11.38 -16.74
C ASP A 534 14.37 10.67 -16.25
N PRO A 535 13.28 10.67 -17.03
CA PRO A 535 12.01 10.15 -16.57
C PRO A 535 12.05 8.68 -16.11
N TRP A 536 12.88 7.84 -16.74
CA TRP A 536 12.99 6.41 -16.40
C TRP A 536 13.50 6.16 -14.97
N LEU A 537 14.36 7.03 -14.44
CA LEU A 537 14.86 6.92 -13.06
C LEU A 537 13.75 7.09 -12.03
N ARG A 538 12.65 7.76 -12.40
CA ARG A 538 11.50 7.93 -11.53
C ARG A 538 10.69 6.66 -11.40
N GLU A 539 10.80 5.74 -12.35
CA GLU A 539 10.10 4.45 -12.31
C GLU A 539 10.85 3.37 -11.53
N ILE A 540 12.10 3.65 -11.12
CA ILE A 540 12.79 2.82 -10.13
C ILE A 540 12.17 3.09 -8.75
N THR A 541 11.62 2.05 -8.12
CA THR A 541 11.07 2.13 -6.76
C THR A 541 12.17 2.33 -5.72
N GLY A 542 13.27 1.62 -5.90
CA GLY A 542 14.43 1.64 -5.02
C GLY A 542 15.47 0.59 -5.40
N PHE A 543 16.39 0.35 -4.48
CA PHE A 543 17.45 -0.66 -4.59
C PHE A 543 17.52 -1.48 -3.30
N ASP A 544 17.26 -2.78 -3.40
CA ASP A 544 17.37 -3.71 -2.29
C ASP A 544 18.76 -4.34 -2.24
N ILE A 545 19.25 -4.65 -1.03
CA ILE A 545 20.51 -5.38 -0.87
C ILE A 545 20.25 -6.86 -1.15
N LEU A 546 21.01 -7.42 -2.10
CA LEU A 546 20.87 -8.83 -2.43
C LEU A 546 21.52 -9.70 -1.33
N THR A 547 20.72 -10.37 -0.52
CA THR A 547 21.18 -11.12 0.67
C THR A 547 22.21 -12.21 0.36
N THR A 548 22.13 -12.83 -0.83
CA THR A 548 23.08 -13.85 -1.27
C THR A 548 24.41 -13.28 -1.76
N VAL A 549 24.45 -12.00 -2.11
CA VAL A 549 25.63 -11.29 -2.64
C VAL A 549 25.65 -9.87 -2.06
N PRO A 550 26.15 -9.70 -0.82
CA PRO A 550 25.90 -8.50 0.00
C PRO A 550 26.57 -7.22 -0.50
N ASN A 551 27.33 -7.27 -1.60
CA ASN A 551 27.92 -6.12 -2.30
C ASN A 551 27.16 -5.74 -3.58
N VAL A 552 25.93 -6.24 -3.74
CA VAL A 552 25.06 -5.99 -4.90
C VAL A 552 23.77 -5.33 -4.45
N LEU A 553 23.41 -4.25 -5.14
CA LEU A 553 22.09 -3.62 -5.07
C LEU A 553 21.23 -4.08 -6.25
N LEU A 554 19.99 -4.47 -6.00
CA LEU A 554 19.00 -4.87 -6.99
C LEU A 554 17.89 -3.80 -7.08
N GLY A 555 17.79 -3.15 -8.24
CA GLY A 555 16.69 -2.26 -8.56
C GLY A 555 15.68 -2.91 -9.50
N TRP A 556 14.42 -2.54 -9.33
CA TRP A 556 13.31 -3.00 -10.16
C TRP A 556 12.74 -1.84 -10.95
N LEU A 557 12.42 -2.11 -12.22
CA LEU A 557 11.87 -1.14 -13.14
C LEU A 557 10.69 -1.78 -13.87
N GLY A 558 9.51 -1.16 -13.81
CA GLY A 558 8.31 -1.61 -14.50
C GLY A 558 7.84 -0.62 -15.56
N GLY A 559 6.68 -0.91 -16.16
CA GLY A 559 6.05 -0.04 -17.14
C GLY A 559 6.81 0.05 -18.47
N SER A 560 6.51 1.09 -19.26
CA SER A 560 7.10 1.27 -20.61
C SER A 560 8.61 1.45 -20.59
N TRP A 561 9.15 2.05 -19.51
CA TRP A 561 10.58 2.29 -19.37
C TRP A 561 11.40 1.02 -19.19
N ALA A 562 10.79 -0.09 -18.73
CA ALA A 562 11.48 -1.37 -18.62
C ALA A 562 12.07 -1.81 -19.97
N GLU A 563 11.38 -1.54 -21.09
CA GLU A 563 11.83 -1.87 -22.44
C GLU A 563 12.87 -0.88 -22.96
N GLU A 564 12.65 0.42 -22.74
CA GLU A 564 13.58 1.47 -23.17
C GLU A 564 14.95 1.31 -22.52
N VAL A 565 14.97 0.96 -21.23
CA VAL A 565 16.22 0.73 -20.49
C VAL A 565 16.96 -0.50 -20.99
N GLU A 566 16.37 -1.43 -21.76
CA GLU A 566 17.10 -2.53 -22.45
C GLU A 566 17.94 -2.03 -23.64
N GLY A 567 17.70 -0.81 -24.14
CA GLY A 567 18.49 -0.18 -25.20
C GLY A 567 19.75 0.55 -24.71
N MET A 568 19.82 0.91 -23.42
CA MET A 568 20.91 1.71 -22.84
C MET A 568 22.21 0.92 -22.66
N THR A 569 23.33 1.59 -22.44
CA THR A 569 24.58 0.92 -22.02
C THR A 569 24.64 0.74 -20.51
N GLU A 570 25.37 -0.28 -20.06
CA GLU A 570 25.61 -0.53 -18.63
C GLU A 570 26.32 0.65 -17.95
N GLU A 571 27.17 1.38 -18.68
CA GLU A 571 27.88 2.55 -18.16
C GLU A 571 26.94 3.75 -17.96
N GLU A 572 26.02 4.01 -18.90
CA GLU A 572 24.99 5.04 -18.75
C GLU A 572 24.07 4.74 -17.56
N ILE A 573 23.57 3.51 -17.47
CA ILE A 573 22.72 3.06 -16.35
C ILE A 573 23.47 3.24 -15.02
N GLY A 574 24.73 2.77 -14.95
CA GLY A 574 25.55 2.90 -13.75
C GLY A 574 25.79 4.34 -13.32
N ALA A 575 26.05 5.23 -14.27
CA ALA A 575 26.26 6.65 -14.00
C ALA A 575 25.00 7.32 -13.44
N GLU A 576 23.85 7.11 -14.08
CA GLU A 576 22.59 7.71 -13.68
C GLU A 576 22.04 7.14 -12.36
N CYS A 577 22.14 5.82 -12.14
CA CYS A 577 21.78 5.23 -10.86
C CYS A 577 22.70 5.72 -9.71
N THR A 578 23.99 5.91 -9.97
CA THR A 578 24.91 6.51 -8.98
C THR A 578 24.47 7.94 -8.63
N ARG A 579 24.09 8.74 -9.63
CA ARG A 579 23.60 10.11 -9.43
C ARG A 579 22.30 10.13 -8.62
N LEU A 580 21.39 9.22 -8.91
CA LEU A 580 20.14 9.04 -8.17
C LEU A 580 20.40 8.69 -6.69
N LEU A 581 21.25 7.69 -6.45
CA LEU A 581 21.62 7.28 -5.09
C LEU A 581 22.26 8.42 -4.30
N ARG A 582 23.20 9.18 -4.89
CA ARG A 582 23.80 10.36 -4.23
C ARG A 582 22.77 11.42 -3.86
N HIS A 583 21.78 11.64 -4.72
CA HIS A 583 20.73 12.62 -4.48
C HIS A 583 19.86 12.25 -3.27
N PHE A 584 19.37 11.01 -3.21
CA PHE A 584 18.46 10.57 -2.16
C PHE A 584 19.16 10.23 -0.84
N THR A 585 20.32 9.57 -0.90
CA THR A 585 21.06 9.19 0.31
C THR A 585 21.84 10.35 0.92
N ARG A 586 22.16 11.39 0.13
CA ARG A 586 23.10 12.47 0.50
C ARG A 586 24.49 11.95 0.89
N GLN A 587 24.86 10.76 0.41
CA GLN A 587 26.16 10.14 0.66
C GLN A 587 27.05 10.19 -0.58
N GLU A 588 28.36 10.07 -0.35
CA GLU A 588 29.36 9.87 -1.41
C GLU A 588 29.31 8.41 -1.90
N VAL A 589 28.35 8.13 -2.79
CA VAL A 589 28.16 6.80 -3.38
C VAL A 589 29.21 6.58 -4.49
N PRO A 590 30.03 5.52 -4.44
CA PRO A 590 30.97 5.19 -5.52
C PRO A 590 30.22 4.75 -6.78
N ARG A 591 30.89 4.75 -7.94
CA ARG A 591 30.32 4.09 -9.13
C ARG A 591 30.35 2.57 -8.94
N PRO A 592 29.35 1.83 -9.44
CA PRO A 592 29.41 0.38 -9.49
C PRO A 592 30.56 -0.08 -10.40
N VAL A 593 31.22 -1.17 -10.03
CA VAL A 593 32.29 -1.79 -10.84
C VAL A 593 31.74 -2.66 -11.96
N ARG A 594 30.48 -3.11 -11.81
CA ARG A 594 29.74 -3.80 -12.86
C ARG A 594 28.26 -3.47 -12.71
N VAL A 595 27.60 -3.27 -13.83
CA VAL A 595 26.14 -3.20 -13.91
C VAL A 595 25.69 -4.42 -14.70
N VAL A 596 24.63 -5.07 -14.25
CA VAL A 596 23.96 -6.14 -15.02
C VAL A 596 22.50 -5.78 -15.11
N ARG A 597 21.90 -5.92 -16.28
CA ARG A 597 20.45 -5.72 -16.46
C ARG A 597 19.82 -6.94 -17.11
N SER A 598 18.55 -7.20 -16.81
CA SER A 598 17.78 -8.17 -17.57
C SER A 598 17.34 -7.60 -18.92
N SER A 599 17.02 -8.47 -19.88
CA SER A 599 16.54 -8.08 -21.21
C SER A 599 15.43 -9.02 -21.67
N TRP A 600 14.27 -8.93 -21.02
CA TRP A 600 13.15 -9.84 -21.21
C TRP A 600 12.32 -9.52 -22.47
N SER A 601 12.14 -8.24 -22.79
CA SER A 601 11.37 -7.82 -23.98
C SER A 601 12.14 -8.05 -25.28
N SER A 602 13.43 -7.72 -25.31
CA SER A 602 14.26 -7.95 -26.48
C SER A 602 14.59 -9.42 -26.72
N ASN A 603 14.42 -10.30 -25.71
CA ASN A 603 14.56 -11.74 -25.90
C ASN A 603 13.48 -12.27 -26.85
N LYS A 604 13.91 -12.64 -28.06
CA LYS A 604 13.02 -13.10 -29.14
C LYS A 604 12.20 -14.35 -28.83
N TYR A 605 12.55 -15.11 -27.79
CA TYR A 605 11.81 -16.31 -27.37
C TYR A 605 10.82 -16.05 -26.23
N ILE A 606 10.85 -14.86 -25.62
CA ILE A 606 10.04 -14.54 -24.42
C ILE A 606 9.16 -13.30 -24.65
N ARG A 607 9.72 -12.19 -25.15
CA ARG A 607 8.99 -10.96 -25.49
C ARG A 607 8.22 -10.32 -24.33
N GLY A 608 8.86 -10.24 -23.17
CA GLY A 608 8.30 -9.66 -21.95
C GLY A 608 8.61 -10.53 -20.73
N ALA A 609 8.05 -10.18 -19.58
CA ALA A 609 8.32 -10.87 -18.32
C ALA A 609 7.26 -11.93 -18.01
N TYR A 610 6.04 -11.53 -17.66
CA TYR A 610 4.95 -12.43 -17.30
C TYR A 610 3.59 -11.79 -17.58
N SER A 611 2.56 -12.62 -17.54
CA SER A 611 1.19 -12.25 -17.91
C SER A 611 0.44 -11.47 -16.84
N HIS A 612 -0.65 -10.82 -17.26
CA HIS A 612 -1.72 -10.33 -16.39
C HIS A 612 -3.05 -10.32 -17.13
N THR A 613 -4.16 -10.45 -16.39
CA THR A 613 -5.51 -10.34 -16.97
C THR A 613 -5.88 -8.87 -17.13
N THR A 614 -6.36 -8.48 -18.32
CA THR A 614 -6.68 -7.08 -18.63
C THR A 614 -8.17 -6.77 -18.44
N THR A 615 -8.53 -5.49 -18.35
CA THR A 615 -9.93 -5.05 -18.43
C THR A 615 -10.59 -5.44 -19.75
N LEU A 616 -9.83 -5.52 -20.86
CA LEU A 616 -10.33 -6.03 -22.14
C LEU A 616 -10.71 -7.51 -22.05
N CYS A 617 -10.03 -8.31 -21.23
CA CYS A 617 -10.46 -9.68 -20.97
C CYS A 617 -11.84 -9.71 -20.29
N ASP A 618 -12.10 -8.81 -19.34
CA ASP A 618 -13.41 -8.71 -18.68
C ASP A 618 -14.52 -8.33 -19.67
N GLU A 619 -14.27 -7.31 -20.51
CA GLU A 619 -15.22 -6.86 -21.54
C GLU A 619 -15.59 -7.95 -22.53
N LEU A 620 -14.62 -8.77 -22.92
CA LEU A 620 -14.80 -9.86 -23.88
C LEU A 620 -15.20 -11.20 -23.25
N GLY A 621 -15.27 -11.28 -21.92
CA GLY A 621 -15.51 -12.53 -21.20
C GLY A 621 -14.40 -13.58 -21.39
N ILE A 622 -13.17 -13.13 -21.63
CA ILE A 622 -11.97 -13.98 -21.73
C ILE A 622 -11.43 -14.27 -20.34
N THR A 623 -11.09 -15.53 -20.11
CA THR A 623 -10.47 -16.08 -18.91
C THR A 623 -9.36 -17.04 -19.28
N THR A 624 -8.57 -17.50 -18.31
CA THR A 624 -7.54 -18.54 -18.53
C THR A 624 -8.13 -19.83 -19.13
N HIS A 625 -9.40 -20.15 -18.80
CA HIS A 625 -10.15 -21.29 -19.34
C HIS A 625 -10.31 -21.28 -20.86
N ASN A 626 -10.21 -20.12 -21.50
CA ASN A 626 -10.30 -20.02 -22.96
C ASN A 626 -9.11 -20.71 -23.65
N LEU A 627 -7.90 -20.62 -23.07
CA LEU A 627 -6.69 -21.25 -23.63
C LEU A 627 -6.39 -22.63 -23.05
N THR A 628 -6.85 -22.96 -21.83
CA THR A 628 -6.66 -24.31 -21.27
C THR A 628 -7.57 -25.36 -21.91
N LYS A 629 -8.55 -24.93 -22.73
CA LYS A 629 -9.32 -25.79 -23.63
C LYS A 629 -8.45 -26.24 -24.80
N PRO A 630 -8.27 -27.56 -25.02
CA PRO A 630 -7.52 -28.06 -26.15
C PRO A 630 -8.16 -27.64 -27.48
N VAL A 631 -7.33 -27.40 -28.50
CA VAL A 631 -7.80 -27.15 -29.86
C VAL A 631 -8.21 -28.49 -30.47
N PRO A 632 -9.47 -28.63 -30.92
CA PRO A 632 -9.96 -29.85 -31.53
C PRO A 632 -9.41 -30.01 -32.96
N LEU A 633 -9.01 -31.23 -33.29
CA LEU A 633 -8.90 -31.77 -34.64
C LEU A 633 -10.25 -32.44 -35.00
N LYS A 634 -10.38 -33.07 -36.18
CA LYS A 634 -11.67 -33.67 -36.58
C LYS A 634 -12.13 -34.77 -35.64
N GLN A 635 -11.21 -35.58 -35.12
CA GLN A 635 -11.56 -36.78 -34.34
C GLN A 635 -11.14 -36.74 -32.87
N ARG A 636 -10.26 -35.81 -32.49
CA ARG A 636 -9.66 -35.73 -31.14
C ARG A 636 -9.11 -34.34 -30.87
N ASN A 637 -8.59 -34.10 -29.67
CA ASN A 637 -7.86 -32.88 -29.38
C ASN A 637 -6.39 -33.01 -29.81
N GLY A 638 -5.82 -31.92 -30.34
CA GLY A 638 -4.49 -31.93 -30.92
C GLY A 638 -3.49 -31.00 -30.25
N ILE A 639 -3.90 -29.75 -30.02
CA ILE A 639 -3.02 -28.68 -29.54
C ILE A 639 -3.48 -28.27 -28.15
N TYR A 640 -2.57 -28.27 -27.19
CA TYR A 640 -2.81 -27.92 -25.79
C TYR A 640 -1.92 -26.74 -25.43
N PHE A 641 -2.39 -25.86 -24.56
CA PHE A 641 -1.59 -24.75 -24.04
C PHE A 641 -1.36 -24.91 -22.55
N ALA A 642 -0.11 -24.74 -22.13
CA ALA A 642 0.32 -24.70 -20.73
C ALA A 642 1.31 -23.55 -20.53
N GLY A 643 1.56 -23.17 -19.28
CA GLY A 643 2.44 -22.05 -18.95
C GLY A 643 1.88 -21.19 -17.82
N GLU A 644 2.67 -20.19 -17.41
CA GLU A 644 2.35 -19.34 -16.26
C GLU A 644 1.00 -18.62 -16.41
N ALA A 645 0.64 -18.22 -17.64
CA ALA A 645 -0.56 -17.43 -17.90
C ALA A 645 -1.88 -18.21 -17.75
N LEU A 646 -1.80 -19.54 -17.55
CA LEU A 646 -2.94 -20.43 -17.77
C LEU A 646 -3.46 -21.09 -16.49
N HIS A 647 -2.82 -20.84 -15.34
CA HIS A 647 -3.36 -21.27 -14.06
C HIS A 647 -4.33 -20.23 -13.51
N GLU A 648 -5.56 -20.63 -13.17
CA GLU A 648 -6.63 -19.71 -12.73
C GLU A 648 -6.27 -18.91 -11.47
N LYS A 649 -5.54 -19.53 -10.53
CA LYS A 649 -5.24 -18.97 -9.21
C LYS A 649 -3.79 -18.58 -8.97
N TYR A 650 -2.88 -19.04 -9.82
CA TYR A 650 -1.42 -18.95 -9.63
C TYR A 650 -0.75 -18.43 -10.90
N PHE A 651 -1.43 -17.54 -11.62
CA PHE A 651 -0.90 -16.91 -12.82
C PHE A 651 0.38 -16.12 -12.54
N SER A 652 1.24 -15.91 -13.53
CA SER A 652 2.49 -15.16 -13.40
C SER A 652 3.55 -15.83 -12.52
N THR A 653 3.34 -17.08 -12.12
CA THR A 653 4.26 -17.81 -11.22
C THR A 653 4.85 -19.07 -11.85
N THR A 654 6.01 -19.48 -11.34
CA THR A 654 6.66 -20.73 -11.76
C THR A 654 5.86 -21.98 -11.33
N HIS A 655 5.25 -21.98 -10.15
CA HIS A 655 4.46 -23.13 -9.69
C HIS A 655 3.14 -23.22 -10.44
N GLY A 656 2.49 -22.10 -10.79
CA GLY A 656 1.34 -22.09 -11.68
C GLY A 656 1.68 -22.62 -13.08
N ALA A 657 2.87 -22.29 -13.61
CA ALA A 657 3.35 -22.87 -14.87
C ALA A 657 3.56 -24.39 -14.79
N TYR A 658 4.12 -24.88 -13.68
CA TYR A 658 4.28 -26.32 -13.44
C TYR A 658 2.92 -27.04 -13.37
N LEU A 659 1.99 -26.49 -12.59
CA LEU A 659 0.66 -27.06 -12.39
C LEU A 659 -0.15 -27.08 -13.69
N SER A 660 -0.16 -25.98 -14.45
CA SER A 660 -0.85 -25.94 -15.74
C SER A 660 -0.26 -26.93 -16.75
N GLY A 661 1.06 -27.14 -16.73
CA GLY A 661 1.72 -28.20 -17.51
C GLY A 661 1.26 -29.61 -17.11
N ALA A 662 1.23 -29.91 -15.81
CA ALA A 662 0.78 -31.19 -15.29
C ALA A 662 -0.69 -31.47 -15.66
N GLU A 663 -1.58 -30.49 -15.52
CA GLU A 663 -2.99 -30.61 -15.89
C GLU A 663 -3.20 -30.95 -17.37
N GLN A 664 -2.45 -30.32 -18.28
CA GLN A 664 -2.56 -30.65 -19.71
C GLN A 664 -2.00 -32.04 -20.02
N ALA A 665 -0.92 -32.45 -19.34
CA ALA A 665 -0.38 -33.80 -19.47
C ALA A 665 -1.41 -34.86 -19.03
N GLU A 666 -2.14 -34.62 -17.93
CA GLU A 666 -3.22 -35.52 -17.47
C GLU A 666 -4.36 -35.65 -18.49
N LYS A 667 -4.77 -34.55 -19.13
CA LYS A 667 -5.78 -34.57 -20.20
C LYS A 667 -5.34 -35.46 -21.36
N ILE A 668 -4.08 -35.31 -21.81
CA ILE A 668 -3.52 -36.13 -22.88
C ILE A 668 -3.43 -37.59 -22.46
N LEU A 669 -2.98 -37.89 -21.24
CA LEU A 669 -2.91 -39.26 -20.73
C LEU A 669 -4.30 -39.92 -20.66
N HIS A 670 -5.34 -39.17 -20.33
CA HIS A 670 -6.71 -39.68 -20.36
C HIS A 670 -7.14 -40.04 -21.78
N GLU A 671 -6.88 -39.18 -22.77
CA GLU A 671 -7.19 -39.47 -24.18
C GLU A 671 -6.41 -40.70 -24.69
N LEU A 672 -5.12 -40.79 -24.40
CA LEU A 672 -4.28 -41.93 -24.79
C LEU A 672 -4.70 -43.26 -24.16
N ARG A 673 -5.38 -43.24 -23.01
CA ARG A 673 -5.91 -44.45 -22.34
C ARG A 673 -7.27 -44.88 -22.88
N VAL A 674 -8.00 -43.98 -23.56
CA VAL A 674 -9.35 -44.21 -24.08
C VAL A 674 -9.33 -44.60 -25.57
N GLU A 675 -8.27 -44.31 -26.31
CA GLU A 675 -8.06 -44.87 -27.66
C GLU A 675 -7.94 -46.42 -27.58
N PRO A 676 -8.78 -47.20 -28.28
CA PRO A 676 -8.63 -48.64 -28.32
C PRO A 676 -7.32 -49.03 -29.02
N SER A 677 -6.57 -49.94 -28.39
CA SER A 677 -5.28 -50.49 -28.85
C SER A 677 -5.36 -51.20 -30.19
#